data_AF-G5AV79-F1
#
_entry.id   AF-G5AV79-F1
#
_cell.length_a   1.000
_cell.length_b   1.000
_cell.length_c   1.000
_cell.angle_alpha   90.00
_cell.angle_beta   90.00
_cell.angle_gamma   90.00
#
_symmetry.space_group_name_H-M   'P 1'
#
loop_
_entity.id
_entity.type
_entity.pdbx_description
1 polymer ?
#
loop_
_entity_poly.entity_id
_entity_poly.type
_entity_poly.pdbx_seq_one_letter_code
_entity_poly.pdbx_strand_id
1 'polypeptide(L)'
;MVSVSVELLERTKEVAHCIWELESTFGNTKESINSERPTGDLEDGLFHGKKHKHLHFMNLDQYIDSYPYNSKKLKSLGAGAASSSKETGRIKSLSLLFKKGFAQVFPQWRKGKTEGDCVYHNCTETDFSVQSFSWQIPINHSDFTILKNHESRLSDVLQTKFGCISTLISPALAGNSQPLAQQVFRKRLSPGLELSVWKDDLTRHAVDAVVNAANEDLCHGGGLAGALVRAGGHEIQEQSRRWVASYGKVPASEIAITGAGRLPCRLIIHAVGPRWEAMDSLRCIDKLQRVIARILQYVNYENTSITTVAIPALSSGIFQFPLDLCTQTILQTIQWYLQGMQLVSNLKEIHLVSNEDPTVAALKAASEVFLGENELGPWMSQETTPPVSIHTMQGLTLQIIQGHIEQQTTDVIVNSVNPFDIKSEPVSKSILQQAGNEIEWELTDRIPKLLSVSKFVLVTEGFELSCRYVFHVLWHLTYPKHLLLKNAVKECLEKCLELNKTSISFPALGTGSIGIKKNTVAEIMFDEVLTFAKYHLNEKLTVKFVIFPEDLGTYKAFSAEMAKKSKMLSLNSHRVPHQWTREDQRENGLKDGSPGVNLMGFNLEEMHEAEAWIQKILTSQDHHIIENNHILYLGKKEHEFLSDLQTTTSVCISEVISLEKAKLEIKGAQTDCIEVVLKIERMLCEVQEEIVRKKEQGFKNLSGQWTDQQGKPQDEVKEVKILFLRFPVLLTQELEEQKKQFEKHGLLVIKVEKIENMVLTAAFQRKKKMMEGRTHREPVSRRLFQQVPRQFCNAVCRVGFQRLYSVPCDPKYGAGIYFTRNLKNLADKAKKTPATDKLIYVFEADVLTGSFCQGHQLNIVPLPLSPGAIDGHDSMVDNMYSPETFVIFSGTQAMPQYLWICTQDHEQSQDYSSGPVMFSSQQPWGKFSRSSSVD
;
A
#
# COMPACT_ATOMS: atom_id res chain seq x y z
N MET A 1 -20.02 -15.66 -46.40
CA MET A 1 -21.34 -15.15 -45.94
C MET A 1 -21.39 -14.86 -44.43
N VAL A 2 -20.49 -15.37 -43.58
CA VAL A 2 -20.33 -14.85 -42.19
C VAL A 2 -19.48 -13.56 -42.17
N SER A 3 -18.65 -13.37 -43.20
CA SER A 3 -17.64 -12.31 -43.38
C SER A 3 -18.17 -10.98 -43.95
N VAL A 4 -19.44 -10.63 -43.74
CA VAL A 4 -20.02 -9.31 -44.13
C VAL A 4 -20.71 -8.64 -42.93
N SER A 5 -21.02 -9.41 -41.88
CA SER A 5 -21.84 -8.97 -40.75
C SER A 5 -21.03 -8.31 -39.61
N VAL A 6 -19.73 -8.63 -39.50
CA VAL A 6 -18.81 -8.05 -38.50
C VAL A 6 -18.15 -6.76 -39.04
N GLU A 7 -17.98 -6.65 -40.35
CA GLU A 7 -17.29 -5.50 -40.99
C GLU A 7 -18.11 -4.19 -40.94
N LEU A 8 -19.44 -4.27 -40.89
CA LEU A 8 -20.32 -3.12 -40.59
C LEU A 8 -20.28 -2.76 -39.09
N LEU A 9 -20.15 -3.80 -38.25
CA LEU A 9 -20.16 -3.70 -36.79
C LEU A 9 -18.93 -2.95 -36.27
N GLU A 10 -17.78 -3.08 -36.94
CA GLU A 10 -16.53 -2.40 -36.58
C GLU A 10 -16.40 -1.00 -37.16
N ARG A 11 -16.79 -0.78 -38.42
CA ARG A 11 -16.74 0.56 -39.05
C ARG A 11 -17.66 1.60 -38.38
N THR A 12 -18.63 1.15 -37.57
CA THR A 12 -19.45 2.01 -36.72
C THR A 12 -18.71 2.43 -35.44
N LYS A 13 -17.86 1.56 -34.87
CA LYS A 13 -17.04 1.85 -33.68
C LYS A 13 -16.05 2.99 -33.96
N GLU A 14 -15.51 3.03 -35.18
CA GLU A 14 -14.52 4.03 -35.61
C GLU A 14 -15.10 5.45 -35.76
N VAL A 15 -16.28 5.64 -36.37
CA VAL A 15 -16.93 6.97 -36.41
C VAL A 15 -17.34 7.44 -35.01
N ALA A 16 -17.80 6.51 -34.16
CA ALA A 16 -18.16 6.80 -32.77
C ALA A 16 -16.95 7.26 -31.93
N HIS A 17 -15.75 6.74 -32.22
CA HIS A 17 -14.48 7.17 -31.63
C HIS A 17 -13.93 8.48 -32.23
N CYS A 18 -14.27 8.83 -33.48
CA CYS A 18 -13.80 10.09 -34.07
C CYS A 18 -14.45 11.34 -33.45
N ILE A 19 -15.72 11.30 -33.04
CA ILE A 19 -16.33 12.41 -32.27
C ILE A 19 -15.72 12.51 -30.86
N TRP A 20 -15.41 11.36 -30.26
CA TRP A 20 -14.91 11.22 -28.89
C TRP A 20 -13.63 12.01 -28.58
N GLU A 21 -12.84 12.41 -29.60
CA GLU A 21 -11.75 13.38 -29.45
C GLU A 21 -11.79 14.63 -30.33
N LEU A 22 -12.66 14.75 -31.35
CA LEU A 22 -12.70 15.99 -32.14
C LEU A 22 -13.20 17.20 -31.33
N GLU A 23 -13.98 17.00 -30.26
CA GLU A 23 -14.26 18.06 -29.26
C GLU A 23 -13.12 18.30 -28.26
N SER A 24 -12.23 17.34 -28.03
CA SER A 24 -11.11 17.56 -27.09
C SER A 24 -10.08 18.54 -27.62
N THR A 25 -10.12 18.86 -28.92
CA THR A 25 -9.05 19.55 -29.64
C THR A 25 -9.55 20.50 -30.77
N PHE A 26 -10.58 21.32 -30.53
CA PHE A 26 -10.79 22.54 -31.34
C PHE A 26 -11.27 23.70 -30.45
N GLY A 27 -10.76 24.93 -30.57
CA GLY A 27 -9.88 25.46 -31.62
C GLY A 27 -10.28 26.86 -32.13
N ASN A 28 -11.36 27.45 -31.58
CA ASN A 28 -11.86 28.76 -32.00
C ASN A 28 -12.15 29.68 -30.80
N THR A 29 -11.12 30.39 -30.33
CA THR A 29 -11.29 31.83 -30.11
C THR A 29 -11.07 32.54 -31.45
N LYS A 30 -12.10 32.50 -32.29
CA LYS A 30 -12.27 33.50 -33.34
C LYS A 30 -13.30 34.52 -32.90
N GLU A 31 -12.98 35.21 -31.80
CA GLU A 31 -13.57 36.51 -31.45
C GLU A 31 -12.82 37.14 -30.27
N SER A 32 -11.77 37.88 -30.62
CA SER A 32 -11.42 39.10 -29.92
C SER A 32 -11.33 40.19 -30.97
N ILE A 33 -12.34 41.05 -31.05
CA ILE A 33 -12.33 42.48 -31.41
C ILE A 33 -13.77 42.96 -31.18
N ASN A 34 -14.01 43.55 -30.00
CA ASN A 34 -15.01 44.59 -29.80
C ASN A 34 -14.81 45.21 -28.41
N SER A 35 -13.87 46.15 -28.35
CA SER A 35 -13.88 47.21 -27.34
C SER A 35 -13.25 48.47 -27.93
N GLU A 36 -14.14 49.43 -28.20
CA GLU A 36 -13.91 50.88 -28.07
C GLU A 36 -12.95 51.59 -29.05
N ARG A 37 -13.54 52.54 -29.79
CA ARG A 37 -12.81 53.64 -30.44
C ARG A 37 -12.25 54.57 -29.36
N PRO A 38 -11.17 55.31 -29.67
CA PRO A 38 -11.41 56.75 -29.80
C PRO A 38 -10.76 57.40 -31.04
N THR A 39 -11.50 58.34 -31.63
CA THR A 39 -11.07 59.61 -32.29
C THR A 39 -9.75 59.71 -33.08
N GLY A 40 -9.83 60.23 -34.33
CA GLY A 40 -8.80 61.11 -34.88
C GLY A 40 -8.19 60.74 -36.24
N ASP A 41 -8.88 61.12 -37.32
CA ASP A 41 -8.38 61.76 -38.56
C ASP A 41 -7.05 61.36 -39.25
N LEU A 42 -7.18 61.01 -40.55
CA LEU A 42 -6.26 61.23 -41.70
C LEU A 42 -4.87 60.53 -41.66
N GLU A 43 -4.27 59.99 -42.75
CA GLU A 43 -4.60 59.97 -44.18
C GLU A 43 -3.88 58.77 -44.88
N ASP A 44 -4.41 58.30 -46.01
CA ASP A 44 -3.85 57.45 -47.11
C ASP A 44 -2.65 56.47 -46.93
N GLY A 45 -2.85 55.22 -47.39
CA GLY A 45 -1.76 54.25 -47.65
C GLY A 45 -2.20 52.84 -48.09
N LEU A 46 -2.19 52.57 -49.41
CA LEU A 46 -2.64 51.32 -50.08
C LEU A 46 -2.19 49.98 -49.44
N PHE A 47 -3.10 48.98 -49.39
CA PHE A 47 -2.95 47.68 -50.12
C PHE A 47 -4.21 46.78 -50.00
N HIS A 48 -4.82 46.41 -51.13
CA HIS A 48 -5.79 45.30 -51.27
C HIS A 48 -5.11 44.14 -52.04
N GLY A 49 -5.48 42.87 -51.90
CA GLY A 49 -6.45 42.21 -51.00
C GLY A 49 -6.48 40.70 -51.27
N LYS A 50 -6.77 39.85 -50.27
CA LYS A 50 -6.89 38.38 -50.44
C LYS A 50 -8.36 37.94 -50.36
N LYS A 51 -8.81 37.18 -51.36
CA LYS A 51 -10.16 36.62 -51.43
C LYS A 51 -10.39 35.57 -50.34
N HIS A 52 -11.52 35.66 -49.64
CA HIS A 52 -12.03 34.59 -48.78
C HIS A 52 -12.39 33.35 -49.60
N LYS A 53 -12.13 32.16 -49.06
CA LYS A 53 -12.78 30.91 -49.48
C LYS A 53 -13.75 30.47 -48.37
N HIS A 54 -15.02 30.33 -48.70
CA HIS A 54 -15.97 29.61 -47.87
C HIS A 54 -15.68 28.11 -47.93
N LEU A 55 -15.82 27.42 -46.80
CA LEU A 55 -16.07 25.97 -46.78
C LEU A 55 -17.55 25.79 -46.45
N HIS A 56 -18.30 25.14 -47.34
CA HIS A 56 -19.62 24.61 -47.00
C HIS A 56 -19.44 23.29 -46.24
N PHE A 57 -20.17 23.12 -45.13
CA PHE A 57 -20.42 21.78 -44.60
C PHE A 57 -21.43 21.08 -45.52
N MET A 58 -21.12 19.86 -45.95
CA MET A 58 -22.03 19.02 -46.74
C MET A 58 -22.87 18.12 -45.83
N ASN A 59 -24.13 17.89 -46.21
CA ASN A 59 -25.03 16.94 -45.55
C ASN A 59 -24.52 15.50 -45.66
N LEU A 60 -24.76 14.70 -44.62
CA LEU A 60 -24.35 13.29 -44.53
C LEU A 60 -25.35 12.32 -45.20
N ASP A 61 -26.13 12.79 -46.19
CA ASP A 61 -27.15 12.01 -46.92
C ASP A 61 -26.71 11.59 -48.34
N GLN A 62 -25.43 11.78 -48.70
CA GLN A 62 -24.88 11.42 -50.03
C GLN A 62 -23.78 10.36 -49.98
N TYR A 63 -23.89 9.39 -49.06
CA TYR A 63 -22.99 8.23 -49.01
C TYR A 63 -23.70 6.86 -49.02
N ILE A 64 -24.85 6.81 -49.70
CA ILE A 64 -25.48 5.55 -50.15
C ILE A 64 -25.84 5.72 -51.64
N ASP A 65 -24.85 5.54 -52.53
CA ASP A 65 -25.06 5.05 -53.90
C ASP A 65 -23.72 4.93 -54.65
N SER A 66 -23.18 3.71 -54.76
CA SER A 66 -22.21 3.29 -55.81
C SER A 66 -21.78 1.82 -55.67
N TYR A 67 -22.73 0.89 -55.74
CA TYR A 67 -22.44 -0.51 -56.05
C TYR A 67 -23.22 -0.95 -57.30
N PRO A 68 -22.60 -0.99 -58.50
CA PRO A 68 -23.16 -1.70 -59.63
C PRO A 68 -22.99 -3.21 -59.39
N TYR A 69 -24.07 -3.85 -58.93
CA TYR A 69 -24.18 -5.30 -58.87
C TYR A 69 -24.00 -5.88 -60.28
N ASN A 70 -23.04 -6.80 -60.48
CA ASN A 70 -23.01 -7.57 -61.72
C ASN A 70 -22.57 -9.01 -61.47
N SER A 71 -23.53 -9.92 -61.57
CA SER A 71 -23.33 -11.35 -61.42
C SER A 71 -22.89 -11.98 -62.75
N LYS A 72 -21.93 -12.91 -62.73
CA LYS A 72 -21.92 -14.11 -63.60
C LYS A 72 -20.82 -15.13 -63.30
N LYS A 73 -21.29 -16.34 -62.95
CA LYS A 73 -20.92 -17.66 -63.51
C LYS A 73 -19.48 -18.23 -63.38
N LEU A 74 -19.46 -19.31 -62.57
CA LEU A 74 -19.06 -20.70 -62.92
C LEU A 74 -17.57 -21.14 -62.97
N LYS A 75 -17.32 -22.27 -62.27
CA LYS A 75 -16.35 -23.35 -62.57
C LYS A 75 -14.83 -23.02 -62.43
N SER A 76 -13.92 -23.94 -62.12
CA SER A 76 -14.00 -25.32 -61.56
C SER A 76 -12.59 -25.92 -61.35
N LEU A 77 -12.40 -26.83 -60.38
CA LEU A 77 -11.18 -27.65 -60.14
C LEU A 77 -9.90 -26.84 -59.79
N GLY A 78 -8.89 -27.38 -59.11
CA GLY A 78 -8.67 -28.74 -58.59
C GLY A 78 -7.48 -28.81 -57.60
N ALA A 79 -7.14 -30.00 -57.11
CA ALA A 79 -6.12 -30.23 -56.08
C ALA A 79 -4.67 -30.20 -56.59
N GLY A 80 -3.67 -30.13 -55.70
CA GLY A 80 -2.28 -30.43 -56.09
C GLY A 80 -1.17 -30.10 -55.08
N ALA A 81 -0.66 -31.13 -54.42
CA ALA A 81 0.45 -31.19 -53.47
C ALA A 81 1.76 -30.41 -53.76
N ALA A 82 2.38 -29.96 -52.65
CA ALA A 82 3.81 -30.03 -52.28
C ALA A 82 4.95 -30.00 -53.34
N SER A 83 5.93 -29.11 -53.13
CA SER A 83 7.33 -29.51 -52.82
C SER A 83 8.22 -28.31 -52.49
N SER A 84 9.36 -28.58 -51.86
CA SER A 84 10.32 -27.60 -51.34
C SER A 84 11.53 -27.38 -52.25
N SER A 85 12.00 -26.14 -52.38
CA SER A 85 13.44 -25.87 -52.56
C SER A 85 13.82 -24.44 -52.12
N LYS A 86 14.99 -24.34 -51.49
CA LYS A 86 15.66 -23.07 -51.13
C LYS A 86 16.16 -22.38 -52.42
N GLU A 87 16.16 -21.05 -52.48
CA GLU A 87 17.39 -20.27 -52.21
C GLU A 87 17.23 -18.74 -52.27
N THR A 88 18.11 -18.10 -51.50
CA THR A 88 18.48 -16.69 -51.36
C THR A 88 18.11 -15.67 -52.46
N GLY A 89 17.50 -14.55 -52.05
CA GLY A 89 17.50 -13.27 -52.77
C GLY A 89 17.52 -12.09 -51.80
N ARG A 90 18.65 -11.36 -51.71
CA ARG A 90 18.89 -10.34 -50.66
C ARG A 90 19.26 -8.98 -51.27
N ILE A 91 18.29 -8.06 -51.40
CA ILE A 91 18.50 -6.63 -51.72
C ILE A 91 17.55 -5.84 -50.80
N LYS A 92 17.98 -5.30 -49.65
CA LYS A 92 18.73 -4.05 -49.42
C LYS A 92 18.09 -2.77 -50.01
N SER A 93 17.76 -1.86 -49.07
CA SER A 93 17.64 -0.40 -49.22
C SER A 93 16.41 0.18 -49.93
N LEU A 94 15.55 0.80 -49.12
CA LEU A 94 15.30 2.24 -49.30
C LEU A 94 15.22 2.96 -47.94
N SER A 95 16.39 3.11 -47.31
CA SER A 95 16.57 4.02 -46.18
C SER A 95 16.81 5.45 -46.68
N LEU A 96 15.76 6.23 -46.93
CA LEU A 96 15.91 7.68 -47.06
C LEU A 96 14.59 8.43 -46.82
N LEU A 97 14.25 8.67 -45.54
CA LEU A 97 13.40 9.79 -45.06
C LEU A 97 13.35 9.92 -43.53
N PHE A 98 13.73 8.88 -42.77
CA PHE A 98 13.99 8.98 -41.33
C PHE A 98 15.42 9.44 -41.02
N LYS A 99 15.71 10.74 -41.23
CA LYS A 99 16.82 11.49 -40.57
C LYS A 99 16.79 12.99 -40.91
N LYS A 100 16.00 13.77 -40.17
CA LYS A 100 16.18 15.23 -39.92
C LYS A 100 15.13 15.67 -38.89
N GLY A 101 15.54 16.29 -37.78
CA GLY A 101 14.60 16.86 -36.81
C GLY A 101 14.78 16.51 -35.32
N PHE A 102 15.91 15.92 -34.88
CA PHE A 102 16.12 15.58 -33.45
C PHE A 102 17.49 15.99 -32.88
N ALA A 103 18.05 17.10 -33.37
CA ALA A 103 19.33 17.64 -32.89
C ALA A 103 19.40 19.17 -33.00
N GLN A 104 18.49 19.90 -32.33
CA GLN A 104 18.54 21.38 -32.32
C GLN A 104 17.76 22.07 -31.17
N VAL A 105 17.82 21.59 -29.92
CA VAL A 105 17.21 22.29 -28.75
C VAL A 105 18.13 22.44 -27.52
N PHE A 106 19.26 21.72 -27.42
CA PHE A 106 20.17 21.88 -26.27
C PHE A 106 21.65 22.07 -26.68
N PRO A 107 22.15 23.31 -26.58
CA PRO A 107 23.57 23.58 -26.40
C PRO A 107 23.84 24.44 -25.16
N GLN A 108 24.68 23.89 -24.27
CA GLN A 108 25.54 24.57 -23.27
C GLN A 108 24.97 24.99 -21.90
N TRP A 109 25.54 24.34 -20.87
CA TRP A 109 25.66 24.86 -19.50
C TRP A 109 26.64 26.03 -19.39
N ARG A 110 26.42 26.96 -18.43
CA ARG A 110 27.50 27.40 -17.53
C ARG A 110 27.02 27.98 -16.18
N LYS A 111 27.92 27.91 -15.20
CA LYS A 111 27.76 28.21 -13.75
C LYS A 111 27.34 29.65 -13.41
N GLY A 112 26.63 29.80 -12.29
CA GLY A 112 26.56 31.03 -11.47
C GLY A 112 26.25 30.69 -10.00
N LYS A 113 26.92 31.33 -9.04
CA LYS A 113 26.65 31.21 -7.59
C LYS A 113 25.78 32.39 -7.13
N THR A 114 24.93 32.17 -6.12
CA THR A 114 24.81 33.05 -4.94
C THR A 114 24.05 32.34 -3.81
N GLU A 115 24.47 32.58 -2.57
CA GLU A 115 23.72 32.23 -1.35
C GLU A 115 22.57 33.22 -1.12
N GLY A 116 21.54 32.81 -0.38
CA GLY A 116 20.42 33.67 -0.01
C GLY A 116 19.42 32.94 0.87
N ASP A 117 19.46 33.21 2.18
CA ASP A 117 18.51 32.67 3.16
C ASP A 117 17.08 33.12 2.85
N CYS A 118 16.12 32.19 2.93
CA CYS A 118 14.69 32.51 2.98
C CYS A 118 13.96 31.60 3.97
N VAL A 119 13.26 32.23 4.90
CA VAL A 119 12.64 31.62 6.08
C VAL A 119 11.37 30.86 5.70
N TYR A 120 11.23 29.62 6.19
CA TYR A 120 9.99 28.87 6.09
C TYR A 120 8.97 29.38 7.12
N HIS A 121 7.79 29.81 6.65
CA HIS A 121 6.61 29.94 7.51
C HIS A 121 5.87 28.61 7.59
N ASN A 122 5.72 28.09 8.81
CA ASN A 122 5.01 26.85 9.10
C ASN A 122 3.53 26.95 8.70
N CYS A 123 3.02 25.95 7.98
CA CYS A 123 1.62 25.55 8.09
C CYS A 123 1.56 24.25 8.90
N THR A 124 0.71 24.23 9.92
CA THR A 124 0.65 23.19 10.95
C THR A 124 0.09 21.88 10.41
N GLU A 125 0.82 20.78 10.61
CA GLU A 125 0.32 19.42 10.44
C GLU A 125 -0.77 19.13 11.48
N THR A 126 -1.91 18.59 11.03
CA THR A 126 -2.89 17.93 11.90
C THR A 126 -2.92 16.45 11.58
N ASP A 127 -2.60 15.62 12.58
CA ASP A 127 -2.50 14.17 12.45
C ASP A 127 -3.80 13.52 11.97
N PHE A 128 -3.72 12.85 10.81
CA PHE A 128 -4.66 11.79 10.45
C PHE A 128 -3.93 10.44 10.45
N SER A 129 -4.20 9.64 11.49
CA SER A 129 -3.72 8.27 11.59
C SER A 129 -4.32 7.40 10.47
N VAL A 130 -3.49 7.03 9.49
CA VAL A 130 -3.89 6.13 8.40
C VAL A 130 -3.75 4.68 8.86
N GLN A 131 -4.88 4.02 9.13
CA GLN A 131 -4.91 2.60 9.44
C GLN A 131 -4.52 1.76 8.22
N SER A 132 -3.71 0.72 8.43
CA SER A 132 -3.38 -0.27 7.41
C SER A 132 -4.06 -1.60 7.73
N PHE A 133 -4.64 -2.20 6.70
CA PHE A 133 -5.35 -3.47 6.75
C PHE A 133 -4.49 -4.57 6.11
N SER A 134 -4.61 -5.80 6.61
CA SER A 134 -3.85 -6.97 6.13
C SER A 134 -4.66 -8.24 6.32
N TRP A 135 -4.89 -9.01 5.25
CA TRP A 135 -5.63 -10.28 5.28
C TRP A 135 -4.85 -11.39 4.56
N GLN A 136 -5.18 -12.64 4.86
CA GLN A 136 -4.63 -13.81 4.18
C GLN A 136 -5.75 -14.54 3.44
N ILE A 137 -5.64 -14.60 2.11
CA ILE A 137 -6.56 -15.34 1.24
C ILE A 137 -6.00 -16.75 1.07
N PRO A 138 -6.65 -17.81 1.61
CA PRO A 138 -6.16 -19.18 1.46
C PRO A 138 -6.31 -19.63 0.01
N ILE A 139 -5.28 -20.31 -0.52
CA ILE A 139 -5.26 -20.85 -1.89
C ILE A 139 -4.76 -22.30 -1.86
N ASN A 140 -5.11 -23.09 -2.87
CA ASN A 140 -4.61 -24.45 -2.97
C ASN A 140 -3.14 -24.48 -3.46
N HIS A 141 -2.47 -25.63 -3.36
CA HIS A 141 -1.05 -25.76 -3.73
C HIS A 141 -0.77 -25.55 -5.23
N SER A 142 -1.68 -25.99 -6.12
CA SER A 142 -1.54 -25.77 -7.57
C SER A 142 -1.62 -24.28 -7.91
N ASP A 143 -2.62 -23.58 -7.37
CA ASP A 143 -2.80 -22.13 -7.51
C ASP A 143 -1.57 -21.39 -6.97
N PHE A 144 -1.04 -21.80 -5.82
CA PHE A 144 0.19 -21.23 -5.28
C PHE A 144 1.38 -21.38 -6.23
N THR A 145 1.59 -22.57 -6.82
CA THR A 145 2.69 -22.77 -7.78
C THR A 145 2.52 -21.90 -9.03
N ILE A 146 1.30 -21.76 -9.55
CA ILE A 146 0.99 -20.90 -10.69
C ILE A 146 1.27 -19.43 -10.32
N LEU A 147 0.65 -18.93 -9.24
CA LEU A 147 0.82 -17.55 -8.81
C LEU A 147 2.29 -17.24 -8.46
N LYS A 148 3.06 -18.19 -7.91
CA LYS A 148 4.46 -17.97 -7.54
C LYS A 148 5.36 -17.70 -8.75
N ASN A 149 5.10 -18.38 -9.88
CA ASN A 149 5.80 -18.14 -11.14
C ASN A 149 5.48 -16.76 -11.76
N HIS A 150 4.38 -16.12 -11.34
CA HIS A 150 3.94 -14.81 -11.82
C HIS A 150 3.81 -13.77 -10.70
N GLU A 151 4.47 -13.97 -9.55
CA GLU A 151 4.28 -13.17 -8.32
C GLU A 151 4.49 -11.66 -8.53
N SER A 152 5.51 -11.27 -9.30
CA SER A 152 5.75 -9.87 -9.63
C SER A 152 4.61 -9.26 -10.45
N ARG A 153 4.03 -10.00 -11.39
CA ARG A 153 2.90 -9.54 -12.21
C ARG A 153 1.61 -9.47 -11.39
N LEU A 154 1.39 -10.44 -10.51
CA LEU A 154 0.28 -10.42 -9.55
C LEU A 154 0.38 -9.17 -8.66
N SER A 155 1.56 -8.88 -8.11
CA SER A 155 1.80 -7.68 -7.30
C SER A 155 1.63 -6.39 -8.09
N ASP A 156 2.17 -6.31 -9.32
CA ASP A 156 2.03 -5.13 -10.19
C ASP A 156 0.55 -4.82 -10.48
N VAL A 157 -0.25 -5.84 -10.81
CA VAL A 157 -1.68 -5.66 -11.11
C VAL A 157 -2.46 -5.31 -9.83
N LEU A 158 -2.21 -5.99 -8.71
CA LEU A 158 -2.91 -5.70 -7.46
C LEU A 158 -2.60 -4.29 -6.94
N GLN A 159 -1.35 -3.83 -7.09
CA GLN A 159 -0.95 -2.48 -6.73
C GLN A 159 -1.54 -1.42 -7.67
N THR A 160 -1.54 -1.68 -8.98
CA THR A 160 -2.00 -0.69 -9.97
C THR A 160 -3.51 -0.59 -10.06
N LYS A 161 -4.23 -1.73 -9.96
CA LYS A 161 -5.69 -1.81 -10.11
C LYS A 161 -6.44 -1.57 -8.80
N PHE A 162 -5.88 -1.98 -7.66
CA PHE A 162 -6.54 -1.92 -6.35
C PHE A 162 -5.73 -1.21 -5.26
N GLY A 163 -4.55 -0.63 -5.54
CA GLY A 163 -3.72 -0.01 -4.50
C GLY A 163 -3.18 -0.98 -3.44
N CYS A 164 -3.41 -2.29 -3.61
CA CYS A 164 -3.10 -3.34 -2.65
C CYS A 164 -1.75 -3.99 -2.95
N ILE A 165 -1.08 -4.49 -1.91
CA ILE A 165 0.22 -5.14 -2.01
C ILE A 165 0.05 -6.60 -1.62
N SER A 166 0.43 -7.50 -2.52
CA SER A 166 0.37 -8.94 -2.30
C SER A 166 1.73 -9.54 -1.99
N THR A 167 1.76 -10.54 -1.12
CA THR A 167 2.89 -11.46 -0.94
C THR A 167 2.39 -12.89 -0.91
N LEU A 168 3.07 -13.82 -1.59
CA LEU A 168 2.67 -15.23 -1.57
C LEU A 168 3.33 -15.98 -0.41
N ILE A 169 2.52 -16.48 0.51
CA ILE A 169 2.94 -17.35 1.60
C ILE A 169 2.90 -18.80 1.12
N SER A 170 4.08 -19.43 1.01
CA SER A 170 4.16 -20.89 1.00
C SER A 170 3.75 -21.39 2.39
N PRO A 171 3.00 -22.49 2.50
CA PRO A 171 2.94 -23.18 3.78
C PRO A 171 4.37 -23.61 4.14
N ALA A 172 4.70 -23.51 5.42
CA ALA A 172 5.95 -24.08 5.90
C ALA A 172 5.91 -25.58 5.64
N LEU A 173 6.88 -26.10 4.89
CA LEU A 173 7.12 -27.54 4.82
C LEU A 173 7.25 -28.06 6.24
N ALA A 174 6.39 -29.02 6.60
CA ALA A 174 6.42 -29.64 7.91
C ALA A 174 7.79 -30.28 8.14
N GLY A 175 8.56 -29.73 9.08
CA GLY A 175 9.93 -30.16 9.34
C GLY A 175 10.96 -29.54 8.38
N ASN A 176 11.24 -28.25 8.53
CA ASN A 176 12.60 -27.79 8.81
C ASN A 176 12.61 -26.33 9.29
N SER A 177 13.34 -26.08 10.37
CA SER A 177 13.66 -24.72 10.81
C SER A 177 14.38 -23.98 9.68
N GLN A 178 13.90 -22.79 9.30
CA GLN A 178 14.83 -21.81 8.72
C GLN A 178 15.95 -21.59 9.76
N PRO A 179 17.24 -21.58 9.37
CA PRO A 179 18.32 -21.50 10.33
C PRO A 179 18.20 -20.24 11.20
N LEU A 180 18.53 -20.36 12.49
CA LEU A 180 18.81 -19.18 13.30
C LEU A 180 20.00 -18.43 12.68
N ALA A 181 20.07 -17.12 12.91
CA ALA A 181 21.20 -16.27 12.56
C ALA A 181 22.52 -16.94 12.96
N GLN A 182 23.34 -17.31 11.99
CA GLN A 182 24.56 -18.09 12.22
C GLN A 182 25.80 -17.23 11.95
N GLN A 183 26.54 -16.91 13.01
CA GLN A 183 27.87 -16.31 12.87
C GLN A 183 28.84 -17.37 12.31
N VAL A 184 29.50 -17.07 11.19
CA VAL A 184 30.43 -18.00 10.49
C VAL A 184 31.89 -17.53 10.51
N PHE A 185 32.12 -16.25 10.80
CA PHE A 185 33.44 -15.66 10.98
C PHE A 185 33.37 -14.58 12.07
N ARG A 186 34.43 -14.46 12.85
CA ARG A 186 34.60 -13.42 13.89
C ARG A 186 36.06 -13.00 13.97
N LYS A 187 36.32 -11.70 14.06
CA LYS A 187 37.65 -11.14 14.29
C LYS A 187 37.60 -9.83 15.07
N ARG A 188 38.40 -9.72 16.13
CA ARG A 188 38.66 -8.43 16.78
C ARG A 188 39.62 -7.59 15.93
N LEU A 189 39.19 -6.38 15.56
CA LEU A 189 39.97 -5.47 14.73
C LEU A 189 40.82 -4.49 15.56
N SER A 190 40.29 -4.05 16.70
CA SER A 190 41.02 -3.24 17.69
C SER A 190 40.41 -3.45 19.09
N PRO A 191 41.01 -2.90 20.18
CA PRO A 191 40.40 -2.94 21.51
C PRO A 191 39.03 -2.25 21.53
N GLY A 192 37.96 -3.04 21.50
CA GLY A 192 36.57 -2.55 21.51
C GLY A 192 35.85 -2.56 20.16
N LEU A 193 36.52 -2.90 19.04
CA LEU A 193 35.91 -3.03 17.72
C LEU A 193 36.07 -4.46 17.16
N GLU A 194 34.96 -5.04 16.72
CA GLU A 194 34.85 -6.38 16.15
C GLU A 194 34.22 -6.35 14.76
N LEU A 195 34.62 -7.30 13.90
CA LEU A 195 33.94 -7.62 12.65
C LEU A 195 33.55 -9.09 12.64
N SER A 196 32.33 -9.37 12.17
CA SER A 196 31.84 -10.74 12.02
C SER A 196 31.03 -10.94 10.74
N VAL A 197 31.00 -12.18 10.23
CA VAL A 197 30.19 -12.57 9.06
C VAL A 197 29.04 -13.45 9.53
N TRP A 198 27.84 -13.19 9.03
CA TRP A 198 26.60 -13.86 9.43
C TRP A 198 25.83 -14.41 8.23
N LYS A 199 25.36 -15.66 8.37
CA LYS A 199 24.24 -16.19 7.59
C LYS A 199 22.94 -15.80 8.30
N ASP A 200 22.30 -14.74 7.82
CA ASP A 200 21.06 -14.21 8.40
C ASP A 200 20.25 -13.35 7.42
N ASP A 201 18.97 -13.13 7.71
CA ASP A 201 18.11 -12.21 6.97
C ASP A 201 18.25 -10.78 7.53
N LEU A 202 18.83 -9.89 6.72
CA LEU A 202 19.06 -8.48 7.08
C LEU A 202 17.77 -7.73 7.46
N THR A 203 16.59 -8.20 7.06
CA THR A 203 15.30 -7.61 7.47
C THR A 203 14.95 -7.88 8.94
N ARG A 204 15.62 -8.84 9.58
CA ARG A 204 15.39 -9.28 10.97
C ARG A 204 16.65 -9.20 11.84
N HIS A 205 17.78 -8.85 11.24
CA HIS A 205 19.08 -8.72 11.91
C HIS A 205 19.12 -7.47 12.80
N ALA A 206 19.25 -7.67 14.12
CA ALA A 206 19.18 -6.58 15.11
C ALA A 206 20.53 -5.86 15.27
N VAL A 207 20.58 -4.59 14.87
CA VAL A 207 21.74 -3.68 14.95
C VAL A 207 21.25 -2.22 15.06
N ASP A 208 22.09 -1.26 15.41
CA ASP A 208 21.70 0.16 15.41
C ASP A 208 21.37 0.67 14.00
N ALA A 209 22.15 0.26 12.99
CA ALA A 209 22.01 0.71 11.61
C ALA A 209 22.14 -0.43 10.59
N VAL A 210 21.20 -0.49 9.64
CA VAL A 210 21.25 -1.43 8.50
C VAL A 210 21.64 -0.67 7.22
N VAL A 211 22.61 -1.18 6.47
CA VAL A 211 22.95 -0.66 5.14
C VAL A 211 22.04 -1.29 4.08
N ASN A 212 21.34 -0.45 3.34
CA ASN A 212 20.54 -0.84 2.17
C ASN A 212 21.35 -0.64 0.88
N ALA A 213 21.35 -1.65 0.00
CA ALA A 213 21.86 -1.54 -1.36
C ALA A 213 20.86 -0.79 -2.27
N ALA A 214 20.98 0.54 -2.30
CA ALA A 214 20.03 1.45 -2.94
C ALA A 214 20.47 1.88 -4.35
N ASN A 215 19.54 2.53 -5.07
CA ASN A 215 19.80 3.22 -6.33
C ASN A 215 19.73 4.74 -6.16
N GLU A 216 20.15 5.45 -7.20
CA GLU A 216 20.26 6.91 -7.27
C GLU A 216 18.94 7.65 -6.97
N ASP A 217 17.79 7.00 -7.23
CA ASP A 217 16.44 7.52 -7.05
C ASP A 217 15.79 7.13 -5.71
N LEU A 218 16.50 6.37 -4.85
CA LEU A 218 15.98 5.72 -3.64
C LEU A 218 14.63 5.00 -3.86
N CYS A 219 14.46 4.39 -5.04
CA CYS A 219 13.28 3.60 -5.39
C CYS A 219 13.51 2.11 -5.09
N HIS A 220 13.03 1.67 -3.93
CA HIS A 220 13.31 0.35 -3.33
C HIS A 220 12.37 -0.74 -3.87
N GLY A 221 12.30 -0.89 -5.19
CA GLY A 221 11.36 -1.81 -5.85
C GLY A 221 11.80 -3.28 -5.93
N GLY A 222 13.04 -3.62 -5.60
CA GLY A 222 13.58 -4.96 -5.84
C GLY A 222 14.80 -5.32 -4.98
N GLY A 223 15.21 -6.60 -5.05
CA GLY A 223 16.34 -7.13 -4.28
C GLY A 223 16.21 -6.91 -2.77
N LEU A 224 17.34 -6.67 -2.12
CA LEU A 224 17.42 -6.34 -0.70
C LEU A 224 16.65 -5.07 -0.34
N ALA A 225 16.71 -4.03 -1.15
CA ALA A 225 16.01 -2.77 -0.91
C ALA A 225 14.49 -2.99 -0.79
N GLY A 226 13.91 -3.78 -1.71
CA GLY A 226 12.51 -4.16 -1.64
C GLY A 226 12.19 -5.05 -0.43
N ALA A 227 13.11 -5.92 0.00
CA ALA A 227 12.93 -6.73 1.21
C ALA A 227 12.86 -5.86 2.49
N LEU A 228 13.76 -4.88 2.62
CA LEU A 228 13.78 -3.94 3.74
C LEU A 228 12.50 -3.09 3.80
N VAL A 229 11.97 -2.62 2.66
CA VAL A 229 10.68 -1.90 2.63
C VAL A 229 9.50 -2.83 2.94
N ARG A 230 9.49 -4.08 2.50
CA ARG A 230 8.42 -5.05 2.84
C ARG A 230 8.35 -5.32 4.35
N ALA A 231 9.50 -5.53 5.00
CA ALA A 231 9.54 -5.78 6.44
C ALA A 231 9.31 -4.51 7.27
N GLY A 232 10.06 -3.44 6.99
CA GLY A 232 10.03 -2.19 7.74
C GLY A 232 8.81 -1.31 7.47
N GLY A 233 8.20 -1.40 6.29
CA GLY A 233 6.99 -0.64 5.91
C GLY A 233 7.22 0.52 4.95
N HIS A 234 6.11 1.04 4.41
CA HIS A 234 6.12 2.08 3.38
C HIS A 234 6.71 3.42 3.81
N GLU A 235 6.73 3.68 5.12
CA GLU A 235 7.38 4.86 5.70
C GLU A 235 8.85 5.00 5.27
N ILE A 236 9.59 3.90 5.08
CA ILE A 236 10.96 3.92 4.53
C ILE A 236 10.96 4.49 3.10
N GLN A 237 10.04 4.03 2.25
CA GLN A 237 9.93 4.48 0.86
C GLN A 237 9.38 5.90 0.76
N GLU A 238 8.50 6.32 1.68
CA GLU A 238 8.04 7.70 1.78
C GLU A 238 9.13 8.65 2.25
N GLN A 239 9.85 8.32 3.33
CA GLN A 239 10.99 9.10 3.79
C GLN A 239 12.05 9.18 2.70
N SER A 240 12.31 8.10 1.97
CA SER A 240 13.19 8.09 0.78
C SER A 240 12.69 9.05 -0.32
N ARG A 241 11.38 9.05 -0.63
CA ARG A 241 10.80 9.99 -1.62
C ARG A 241 10.87 11.45 -1.16
N ARG A 242 10.64 11.72 0.13
CA ARG A 242 10.80 13.04 0.74
C ARG A 242 12.26 13.48 0.68
N TRP A 243 13.20 12.60 1.01
CA TRP A 243 14.65 12.84 0.94
C TRP A 243 15.05 13.24 -0.49
N VAL A 244 14.65 12.48 -1.52
CA VAL A 244 14.96 12.81 -2.92
C VAL A 244 14.27 14.10 -3.39
N ALA A 245 13.08 14.41 -2.88
CA ALA A 245 12.41 15.69 -3.16
C ALA A 245 13.13 16.90 -2.52
N SER A 246 13.78 16.72 -1.36
CA SER A 246 14.51 17.77 -0.64
C SER A 246 15.97 17.94 -1.11
N TYR A 247 16.66 16.85 -1.43
CA TYR A 247 18.11 16.85 -1.71
C TYR A 247 18.49 16.44 -3.14
N GLY A 248 17.52 16.01 -3.95
CA GLY A 248 17.76 15.47 -5.29
C GLY A 248 18.15 13.99 -5.29
N LYS A 249 18.62 13.49 -6.45
CA LYS A 249 19.11 12.11 -6.58
C LYS A 249 20.40 11.91 -5.76
N VAL A 250 20.55 10.76 -5.12
CA VAL A 250 21.79 10.37 -4.43
C VAL A 250 22.85 10.04 -5.48
N PRO A 251 24.01 10.71 -5.50
CA PRO A 251 25.09 10.37 -6.43
C PRO A 251 25.63 8.96 -6.19
N ALA A 252 26.14 8.33 -7.25
CA ALA A 252 26.88 7.07 -7.09
C ALA A 252 28.10 7.28 -6.18
N SER A 253 28.29 6.37 -5.23
CA SER A 253 29.24 6.41 -4.10
C SER A 253 28.85 7.25 -2.88
N GLU A 254 27.66 7.85 -2.86
CA GLU A 254 27.12 8.56 -1.68
C GLU A 254 26.07 7.71 -0.93
N ILE A 255 25.64 8.25 0.21
CA ILE A 255 24.61 7.67 1.09
C ILE A 255 23.45 8.64 1.35
N ALA A 256 22.28 8.09 1.66
CA ALA A 256 21.15 8.81 2.25
C ALA A 256 20.66 8.09 3.52
N ILE A 257 20.04 8.82 4.44
CA ILE A 257 19.62 8.28 5.75
C ILE A 257 18.10 8.43 5.90
N THR A 258 17.43 7.36 6.35
CA THR A 258 16.03 7.42 6.81
C THR A 258 15.87 6.67 8.14
N GLY A 259 14.73 6.86 8.80
CA GLY A 259 14.27 5.94 9.83
C GLY A 259 14.04 4.53 9.27
N ALA A 260 14.07 3.54 10.15
CA ALA A 260 13.99 2.13 9.79
C ALA A 260 12.57 1.53 9.81
N GLY A 261 11.56 2.34 10.16
CA GLY A 261 10.18 1.88 10.34
C GLY A 261 10.10 0.77 11.38
N ARG A 262 9.55 -0.39 10.98
CA ARG A 262 9.39 -1.59 11.83
C ARG A 262 10.58 -2.54 11.86
N LEU A 263 11.70 -2.25 11.19
CA LEU A 263 12.89 -3.10 11.27
C LEU A 263 13.48 -3.08 12.69
N PRO A 264 14.22 -4.11 13.12
CA PRO A 264 14.88 -4.15 14.43
C PRO A 264 16.18 -3.31 14.46
N CYS A 265 16.14 -2.11 13.88
CA CYS A 265 17.23 -1.14 13.88
C CYS A 265 16.69 0.29 14.00
N ARG A 266 17.56 1.27 14.28
CA ARG A 266 17.14 2.67 14.52
C ARG A 266 17.05 3.47 13.21
N LEU A 267 17.92 3.17 12.25
CA LEU A 267 18.00 3.87 10.96
C LEU A 267 18.50 2.97 9.84
N ILE A 268 18.24 3.39 8.60
CA ILE A 268 18.75 2.76 7.38
C ILE A 268 19.75 3.71 6.71
N ILE A 269 20.90 3.16 6.34
CA ILE A 269 21.91 3.83 5.51
C ILE A 269 21.72 3.34 4.07
N HIS A 270 21.08 4.15 3.23
CA HIS A 270 20.88 3.86 1.81
C HIS A 270 22.15 4.17 1.03
N ALA A 271 22.93 3.13 0.72
CA ALA A 271 24.19 3.26 0.01
C ALA A 271 24.03 3.00 -1.49
N VAL A 272 24.46 3.96 -2.32
CA VAL A 272 24.36 3.85 -3.78
C VAL A 272 25.69 3.35 -4.34
N GLY A 273 25.79 2.03 -4.45
CA GLY A 273 26.94 1.35 -5.04
C GLY A 273 27.02 1.51 -6.57
N PRO A 274 28.18 1.19 -7.18
CA PRO A 274 28.34 1.22 -8.63
C PRO A 274 27.65 0.05 -9.33
N ARG A 275 27.05 0.32 -10.50
CA ARG A 275 26.73 -0.71 -11.50
C ARG A 275 28.04 -1.24 -12.09
N TRP A 276 28.13 -2.54 -12.31
CA TRP A 276 29.34 -3.17 -12.85
C TRP A 276 29.46 -2.95 -14.35
N GLU A 277 30.61 -2.43 -14.77
CA GLU A 277 30.99 -2.25 -16.16
C GLU A 277 32.34 -2.92 -16.38
N ALA A 278 32.37 -4.08 -17.04
CA ALA A 278 33.60 -4.87 -17.20
C ALA A 278 34.74 -4.11 -17.91
N MET A 279 34.38 -3.11 -18.73
CA MET A 279 35.32 -2.23 -19.44
C MET A 279 35.89 -1.08 -18.59
N ASP A 280 35.27 -0.76 -17.44
CA ASP A 280 35.68 0.31 -16.50
C ASP A 280 35.78 -0.25 -15.06
N SER A 281 36.23 -1.51 -14.95
CA SER A 281 36.26 -2.31 -13.72
C SER A 281 37.01 -1.64 -12.57
N LEU A 282 38.15 -0.99 -12.86
CA LEU A 282 38.94 -0.24 -11.87
C LEU A 282 38.14 0.91 -11.24
N ARG A 283 37.30 1.60 -12.02
CA ARG A 283 36.45 2.68 -11.52
C ARG A 283 35.22 2.15 -10.79
N CYS A 284 34.72 0.97 -11.16
CA CYS A 284 33.72 0.27 -10.35
C CYS A 284 34.29 -0.09 -8.97
N ILE A 285 35.51 -0.63 -8.90
CA ILE A 285 36.21 -0.89 -7.62
C ILE A 285 36.35 0.40 -6.81
N ASP A 286 36.91 1.46 -7.39
CA ASP A 286 37.09 2.77 -6.75
C ASP A 286 35.78 3.36 -6.18
N LYS A 287 34.68 3.31 -6.94
CA LYS A 287 33.36 3.75 -6.45
C LYS A 287 32.83 2.89 -5.29
N LEU A 288 33.06 1.57 -5.32
CA LEU A 288 32.68 0.68 -4.23
C LEU A 288 33.53 0.94 -2.97
N GLN A 289 34.83 1.22 -3.11
CA GLN A 289 35.69 1.66 -2.01
C GLN A 289 35.18 2.98 -1.41
N ARG A 290 34.86 3.97 -2.24
CA ARG A 290 34.30 5.26 -1.78
C ARG A 290 33.02 5.11 -0.97
N VAL A 291 32.04 4.31 -1.44
CA VAL A 291 30.76 4.17 -0.72
C VAL A 291 30.93 3.44 0.62
N ILE A 292 31.81 2.43 0.69
CA ILE A 292 32.11 1.73 1.94
C ILE A 292 32.83 2.67 2.92
N ALA A 293 33.80 3.45 2.45
CA ALA A 293 34.44 4.49 3.27
C ALA A 293 33.43 5.57 3.75
N ARG A 294 32.47 5.97 2.90
CA ARG A 294 31.41 6.94 3.24
C ARG A 294 30.46 6.42 4.34
N ILE A 295 30.09 5.13 4.29
CA ILE A 295 29.33 4.45 5.35
C ILE A 295 30.12 4.46 6.67
N LEU A 296 31.40 4.06 6.62
CA LEU A 296 32.26 4.03 7.80
C LEU A 296 32.46 5.43 8.39
N GLN A 297 32.63 6.46 7.56
CA GLN A 297 32.69 7.85 7.99
C GLN A 297 31.41 8.27 8.73
N TYR A 298 30.24 7.93 8.20
CA TYR A 298 28.96 8.27 8.81
C TYR A 298 28.82 7.67 10.21
N VAL A 299 29.07 6.36 10.37
CA VAL A 299 28.89 5.66 11.66
C VAL A 299 29.97 5.99 12.69
N ASN A 300 31.19 6.35 12.27
CA ASN A 300 32.27 6.69 13.20
C ASN A 300 32.24 8.17 13.63
N TYR A 301 31.82 9.09 12.76
CA TYR A 301 31.99 10.54 12.99
C TYR A 301 30.71 11.38 12.93
N GLU A 302 29.78 11.09 12.01
CA GLU A 302 28.56 11.91 11.84
C GLU A 302 27.43 11.48 12.77
N ASN A 303 27.37 10.19 13.14
CA ASN A 303 26.37 9.65 14.05
C ASN A 303 26.98 8.68 15.07
N THR A 304 27.67 9.25 16.06
CA THR A 304 28.31 8.53 17.17
C THR A 304 27.35 7.80 18.11
N SER A 305 26.03 7.83 17.84
CA SER A 305 25.05 7.01 18.56
C SER A 305 24.88 5.61 17.98
N ILE A 306 25.51 5.31 16.83
CA ILE A 306 25.55 3.98 16.22
C ILE A 306 26.71 3.20 16.83
N THR A 307 26.41 2.06 17.48
CA THR A 307 27.43 1.16 18.04
C THR A 307 27.57 -0.13 17.23
N THR A 308 26.55 -0.50 16.46
CA THR A 308 26.53 -1.70 15.62
C THR A 308 25.98 -1.41 14.22
N VAL A 309 26.65 -1.89 13.16
CA VAL A 309 26.22 -1.68 11.77
C VAL A 309 26.26 -2.97 10.95
N ALA A 310 25.20 -3.25 10.18
CA ALA A 310 25.13 -4.39 9.28
C ALA A 310 25.27 -3.98 7.81
N ILE A 311 26.23 -4.57 7.10
CA ILE A 311 26.62 -4.26 5.73
C ILE A 311 26.42 -5.51 4.84
N PRO A 312 25.62 -5.44 3.76
CA PRO A 312 25.48 -6.54 2.80
C PRO A 312 26.63 -6.56 1.79
N ALA A 313 26.65 -7.57 0.91
CA ALA A 313 27.50 -7.58 -0.29
C ALA A 313 27.04 -6.51 -1.31
N LEU A 314 27.37 -5.25 -1.03
CA LEU A 314 26.87 -4.07 -1.73
C LEU A 314 27.25 -4.09 -3.23
N SER A 315 26.23 -4.04 -4.09
CA SER A 315 26.30 -4.10 -5.57
C SER A 315 26.42 -5.49 -6.21
N SER A 316 26.56 -6.58 -5.45
CA SER A 316 26.74 -7.92 -6.03
C SER A 316 25.49 -8.49 -6.73
N GLY A 317 24.30 -8.06 -6.31
CA GLY A 317 23.01 -8.51 -6.87
C GLY A 317 22.64 -7.83 -8.20
N ILE A 318 21.60 -7.00 -8.20
CA ILE A 318 21.05 -6.36 -9.42
C ILE A 318 22.09 -5.54 -10.20
N PHE A 319 23.12 -5.02 -9.52
CA PHE A 319 24.19 -4.23 -10.13
C PHE A 319 25.34 -5.09 -10.70
N GLN A 320 25.25 -6.42 -10.57
CA GLN A 320 26.11 -7.44 -11.21
C GLN A 320 27.62 -7.30 -10.93
N PHE A 321 27.99 -6.71 -9.79
CA PHE A 321 29.38 -6.67 -9.36
C PHE A 321 29.87 -8.09 -9.02
N PRO A 322 30.95 -8.62 -9.64
CA PRO A 322 31.41 -9.98 -9.41
C PRO A 322 31.62 -10.26 -7.93
N LEU A 323 30.98 -11.32 -7.42
CA LEU A 323 30.81 -11.54 -5.98
C LEU A 323 32.14 -11.54 -5.21
N ASP A 324 33.13 -12.32 -5.65
CA ASP A 324 34.43 -12.41 -4.97
C ASP A 324 35.16 -11.06 -4.97
N LEU A 325 35.11 -10.33 -6.08
CA LEU A 325 35.73 -9.00 -6.18
C LEU A 325 34.98 -7.98 -5.31
N CYS A 326 33.66 -8.08 -5.21
CA CYS A 326 32.81 -7.25 -4.35
C CYS A 326 33.18 -7.46 -2.88
N THR A 327 33.19 -8.71 -2.39
CA THR A 327 33.50 -9.00 -0.99
C THR A 327 34.95 -8.64 -0.65
N GLN A 328 35.90 -8.94 -1.53
CA GLN A 328 37.29 -8.52 -1.36
C GLN A 328 37.44 -7.00 -1.27
N THR A 329 36.76 -6.25 -2.16
CA THR A 329 36.80 -4.77 -2.15
C THR A 329 36.22 -4.21 -0.85
N ILE A 330 35.11 -4.76 -0.36
CA ILE A 330 34.48 -4.35 0.91
C ILE A 330 35.45 -4.58 2.09
N LEU A 331 36.00 -5.79 2.23
CA LEU A 331 36.92 -6.13 3.34
C LEU A 331 38.22 -5.32 3.28
N GLN A 332 38.83 -5.18 2.10
CA GLN A 332 40.04 -4.37 1.91
C GLN A 332 39.79 -2.91 2.29
N THR A 333 38.62 -2.36 1.94
CA THR A 333 38.26 -0.97 2.31
C THR A 333 38.09 -0.82 3.81
N ILE A 334 37.39 -1.74 4.47
CA ILE A 334 37.19 -1.71 5.93
C ILE A 334 38.55 -1.78 6.64
N GLN A 335 39.42 -2.70 6.24
CA GLN A 335 40.77 -2.83 6.81
C GLN A 335 41.59 -1.55 6.63
N TRP A 336 41.66 -1.01 5.40
CA TRP A 336 42.42 0.19 5.11
C TRP A 336 41.89 1.42 5.87
N TYR A 337 40.57 1.59 5.92
CA TYR A 337 39.93 2.70 6.64
C TYR A 337 40.27 2.68 8.14
N LEU A 338 40.26 1.49 8.76
CA LEU A 338 40.56 1.32 10.18
C LEU A 338 42.05 1.48 10.53
N GLN A 339 42.97 1.15 9.60
CA GLN A 339 44.41 1.34 9.79
C GLN A 339 44.83 2.83 9.88
N GLY A 340 44.02 3.75 9.36
CA GLY A 340 44.33 5.18 9.30
C GLY A 340 43.88 6.04 10.49
N MET A 341 43.21 5.47 11.50
CA MET A 341 42.50 6.25 12.53
C MET A 341 43.13 6.20 13.94
N GLN A 342 43.09 7.33 14.65
CA GLN A 342 42.98 7.32 16.11
C GLN A 342 41.50 7.10 16.48
N LEU A 343 41.19 5.97 17.14
CA LEU A 343 39.81 5.65 17.50
C LEU A 343 39.28 6.59 18.61
N VAL A 344 38.46 7.55 18.21
CA VAL A 344 37.47 8.21 19.07
C VAL A 344 36.08 7.91 18.50
N SER A 345 35.77 6.61 18.39
CA SER A 345 34.51 6.10 17.84
C SER A 345 33.79 5.23 18.86
N ASN A 346 32.45 5.30 18.85
CA ASN A 346 31.57 4.45 19.64
C ASN A 346 31.18 3.16 18.91
N LEU A 347 31.62 2.97 17.66
CA LEU A 347 31.37 1.76 16.88
C LEU A 347 32.09 0.57 17.51
N LYS A 348 31.33 -0.47 17.84
CA LYS A 348 31.79 -1.71 18.48
C LYS A 348 31.75 -2.91 17.55
N GLU A 349 30.76 -2.99 16.65
CA GLU A 349 30.55 -4.19 15.83
C GLU A 349 30.18 -3.83 14.38
N ILE A 350 30.87 -4.48 13.43
CA ILE A 350 30.58 -4.44 12.00
C ILE A 350 30.14 -5.85 11.57
N HIS A 351 28.89 -6.00 11.16
CA HIS A 351 28.33 -7.27 10.72
C HIS A 351 28.26 -7.32 9.19
N LEU A 352 28.89 -8.32 8.59
CA LEU A 352 28.77 -8.61 7.16
C LEU A 352 27.72 -9.71 6.97
N VAL A 353 26.58 -9.37 6.39
CA VAL A 353 25.36 -10.20 6.50
C VAL A 353 24.83 -10.58 5.12
N SER A 354 24.47 -11.85 4.95
CA SER A 354 23.68 -12.34 3.82
C SER A 354 22.89 -13.59 4.20
N ASN A 355 21.77 -13.85 3.55
CA ASN A 355 21.00 -15.10 3.68
C ASN A 355 21.38 -16.16 2.63
N GLU A 356 22.20 -15.79 1.64
CA GLU A 356 22.64 -16.68 0.55
C GLU A 356 23.97 -17.36 0.88
N ASP A 357 23.98 -18.70 0.91
CA ASP A 357 25.18 -19.49 1.21
C ASP A 357 26.44 -19.13 0.38
N PRO A 358 26.37 -18.89 -0.95
CA PRO A 358 27.53 -18.47 -1.73
C PRO A 358 28.07 -17.09 -1.29
N THR A 359 27.19 -16.15 -0.98
CA THR A 359 27.55 -14.79 -0.56
C THR A 359 28.16 -14.80 0.84
N VAL A 360 27.62 -15.60 1.76
CA VAL A 360 28.20 -15.84 3.10
C VAL A 360 29.60 -16.47 2.98
N ALA A 361 29.77 -17.47 2.12
CA ALA A 361 31.06 -18.12 1.88
C ALA A 361 32.10 -17.14 1.30
N ALA A 362 31.72 -16.30 0.33
CA ALA A 362 32.60 -15.28 -0.25
C ALA A 362 32.99 -14.16 0.73
N LEU A 363 32.07 -13.76 1.62
CA LEU A 363 32.37 -12.81 2.71
C LEU A 363 33.31 -13.41 3.75
N LYS A 364 33.09 -14.67 4.13
CA LYS A 364 33.97 -15.41 5.05
C LYS A 364 35.37 -15.58 4.47
N ALA A 365 35.50 -16.03 3.22
CA ALA A 365 36.78 -16.21 2.54
C ALA A 365 37.55 -14.89 2.39
N ALA A 366 36.87 -13.80 2.01
CA ALA A 366 37.50 -12.47 1.98
C ALA A 366 37.96 -12.03 3.39
N SER A 367 37.17 -12.30 4.42
CA SER A 367 37.53 -11.96 5.81
C SER A 367 38.76 -12.74 6.29
N GLU A 368 38.85 -14.04 5.98
CA GLU A 368 40.02 -14.88 6.28
C GLU A 368 41.28 -14.40 5.53
N VAL A 369 41.14 -13.95 4.28
CA VAL A 369 42.25 -13.42 3.46
C VAL A 369 42.77 -12.07 3.99
N PHE A 370 41.89 -11.13 4.33
CA PHE A 370 42.31 -9.78 4.73
C PHE A 370 42.58 -9.64 6.23
N LEU A 371 41.83 -10.34 7.09
CA LEU A 371 41.84 -10.15 8.54
C LEU A 371 42.53 -11.31 9.29
N GLY A 372 42.85 -12.40 8.61
CA GLY A 372 43.54 -13.58 9.15
C GLY A 372 42.61 -14.58 9.82
N GLU A 373 43.18 -15.44 10.68
CA GLU A 373 42.46 -16.58 11.26
C GLU A 373 41.22 -16.18 12.06
N ASN A 374 40.16 -16.96 11.85
CA ASN A 374 38.84 -16.84 12.47
C ASN A 374 38.91 -17.12 13.98
N GLU A 375 38.43 -16.18 14.79
CA GLU A 375 38.46 -16.27 16.27
C GLU A 375 37.23 -17.00 16.85
N LEU A 376 36.34 -17.54 15.99
CA LEU A 376 35.41 -18.59 16.38
C LEU A 376 36.18 -19.89 16.69
N GLY A 377 36.51 -20.08 17.97
CA GLY A 377 37.30 -21.22 18.44
C GLY A 377 36.69 -22.60 18.13
N PRO A 378 37.51 -23.65 18.02
CA PRO A 378 37.05 -24.97 17.59
C PRO A 378 36.38 -25.76 18.72
N TRP A 379 35.10 -25.50 19.01
CA TRP A 379 34.24 -26.50 19.64
C TRP A 379 32.76 -26.33 19.25
N MET A 380 32.15 -27.41 18.76
CA MET A 380 30.70 -27.56 18.76
C MET A 380 30.17 -27.62 20.20
N SER A 381 28.89 -27.27 20.40
CA SER A 381 28.12 -27.54 21.63
C SER A 381 28.37 -26.62 22.83
N GLN A 382 28.10 -25.32 22.67
CA GLN A 382 27.53 -24.51 23.76
C GLN A 382 26.52 -23.49 23.19
N GLU A 383 25.25 -23.64 23.56
CA GLU A 383 24.19 -22.68 23.26
C GLU A 383 24.39 -21.43 24.14
N THR A 384 25.14 -20.43 23.68
CA THR A 384 25.02 -19.06 24.21
C THR A 384 23.75 -18.43 23.66
N THR A 385 22.65 -18.64 24.38
CA THR A 385 21.34 -18.09 24.04
C THR A 385 21.36 -16.55 24.10
N PRO A 386 21.04 -15.84 23.00
CA PRO A 386 20.85 -14.39 23.04
C PRO A 386 19.59 -14.04 23.85
N PRO A 387 19.46 -12.81 24.36
CA PRO A 387 18.25 -12.37 25.06
C PRO A 387 17.04 -12.40 24.12
N VAL A 388 16.06 -13.25 24.43
CA VAL A 388 14.80 -13.33 23.68
C VAL A 388 13.89 -12.18 24.10
N SER A 389 13.78 -11.18 23.23
CA SER A 389 12.89 -10.02 23.33
C SER A 389 12.67 -9.50 21.89
N ILE A 390 11.57 -8.86 21.51
CA ILE A 390 10.60 -8.09 22.28
C ILE A 390 9.17 -8.43 21.81
N HIS A 391 8.23 -8.52 22.75
CA HIS A 391 6.81 -8.30 22.44
C HIS A 391 6.35 -6.97 23.03
N THR A 392 5.81 -6.11 22.16
CA THR A 392 5.25 -4.79 22.52
C THR A 392 3.74 -4.83 22.32
N MET A 393 2.97 -4.59 23.37
CA MET A 393 1.52 -4.43 23.29
C MET A 393 1.11 -3.21 24.11
N GLN A 394 0.45 -2.24 23.47
CA GLN A 394 -0.37 -1.22 24.16
C GLN A 394 0.33 -0.58 25.38
N GLY A 395 1.56 -0.08 25.20
CA GLY A 395 2.36 0.55 26.26
C GLY A 395 3.26 -0.39 27.08
N LEU A 396 2.93 -1.68 27.16
CA LEU A 396 3.74 -2.68 27.87
C LEU A 396 4.86 -3.27 26.97
N THR A 397 6.08 -3.33 27.52
CA THR A 397 7.23 -4.03 26.91
C THR A 397 7.63 -5.23 27.77
N LEU A 398 7.63 -6.45 27.19
CA LEU A 398 8.04 -7.68 27.87
C LEU A 398 9.38 -8.20 27.37
N GLN A 399 10.27 -8.59 28.31
CA GLN A 399 11.61 -9.09 28.02
C GLN A 399 11.95 -10.32 28.88
N ILE A 400 12.66 -11.31 28.31
CA ILE A 400 13.36 -12.34 29.07
C ILE A 400 14.87 -12.09 28.92
N ILE A 401 15.56 -12.01 30.06
CA ILE A 401 17.00 -11.77 30.13
C ILE A 401 17.64 -12.91 30.91
N GLN A 402 18.68 -13.54 30.35
CA GLN A 402 19.60 -14.35 31.17
C GLN A 402 20.61 -13.43 31.85
N GLY A 403 20.67 -13.48 33.16
CA GLY A 403 21.53 -12.59 33.93
C GLY A 403 21.22 -12.59 35.43
N HIS A 404 21.97 -11.75 36.12
CA HIS A 404 21.89 -11.55 37.56
C HIS A 404 20.82 -10.50 37.89
N ILE A 405 19.99 -10.75 38.91
CA ILE A 405 18.89 -9.87 39.29
C ILE A 405 19.41 -8.62 40.02
N GLU A 406 20.46 -8.79 40.80
CA GLU A 406 21.21 -7.75 41.53
C GLU A 406 21.99 -6.78 40.62
N GLN A 407 22.19 -7.15 39.34
CA GLN A 407 22.89 -6.34 38.33
C GLN A 407 21.95 -5.54 37.41
N GLN A 408 20.63 -5.55 37.67
CA GLN A 408 19.66 -4.89 36.79
C GLN A 408 19.58 -3.38 37.02
N THR A 409 19.37 -2.63 35.94
CA THR A 409 19.30 -1.16 35.91
C THR A 409 17.87 -0.62 35.78
N THR A 410 16.85 -1.41 36.15
CA THR A 410 15.45 -0.96 36.16
C THR A 410 15.14 -0.10 37.37
N ASP A 411 14.09 0.72 37.29
CA ASP A 411 13.64 1.56 38.41
C ASP A 411 13.33 0.73 39.67
N VAL A 412 12.80 -0.48 39.48
CA VAL A 412 12.46 -1.42 40.53
C VAL A 412 13.12 -2.78 40.29
N ILE A 413 13.65 -3.39 41.35
CA ILE A 413 14.05 -4.81 41.41
C ILE A 413 13.11 -5.55 42.37
N VAL A 414 12.65 -6.74 41.98
CA VAL A 414 11.82 -7.58 42.85
C VAL A 414 12.68 -8.62 43.57
N ASN A 415 12.57 -8.67 44.89
CA ASN A 415 13.23 -9.66 45.74
C ASN A 415 12.23 -10.75 46.18
N SER A 416 12.72 -11.98 46.35
CA SER A 416 11.98 -13.15 46.82
C SER A 416 12.42 -13.49 48.24
N VAL A 417 11.57 -13.25 49.24
CA VAL A 417 11.96 -13.25 50.66
C VAL A 417 11.13 -14.23 51.48
N ASN A 418 11.80 -15.13 52.18
CA ASN A 418 11.22 -15.94 53.24
C ASN A 418 11.16 -15.12 54.54
N PRO A 419 9.97 -14.84 55.12
CA PRO A 419 9.84 -13.99 56.31
C PRO A 419 10.55 -14.52 57.57
N PHE A 420 10.87 -15.81 57.63
CA PHE A 420 11.54 -16.44 58.77
C PHE A 420 13.07 -16.46 58.65
N ASP A 421 13.60 -16.35 57.43
CA ASP A 421 15.03 -16.23 57.15
C ASP A 421 15.23 -15.52 55.80
N ILE A 422 15.51 -14.22 55.87
CA ILE A 422 15.69 -13.36 54.70
C ILE A 422 16.93 -13.69 53.86
N LYS A 423 17.85 -14.54 54.36
CA LYS A 423 19.06 -15.00 53.66
C LYS A 423 18.93 -16.43 53.11
N SER A 424 17.83 -17.15 53.42
CA SER A 424 17.61 -18.53 52.97
C SER A 424 17.37 -18.69 51.47
N GLU A 425 16.92 -17.64 50.76
CA GLU A 425 16.68 -17.70 49.32
C GLU A 425 17.88 -17.15 48.53
N PRO A 426 18.38 -17.84 47.48
CA PRO A 426 19.53 -17.37 46.69
C PRO A 426 19.36 -15.96 46.11
N VAL A 427 18.15 -15.64 45.63
CA VAL A 427 17.79 -14.32 45.11
C VAL A 427 17.95 -13.24 46.17
N SER A 428 17.36 -13.43 47.35
CA SER A 428 17.48 -12.45 48.44
C SER A 428 18.91 -12.36 48.95
N LYS A 429 19.64 -13.47 49.04
CA LYS A 429 21.05 -13.45 49.44
C LYS A 429 21.90 -12.58 48.49
N SER A 430 21.75 -12.73 47.17
CA SER A 430 22.48 -11.89 46.19
C SER A 430 22.07 -10.42 46.28
N ILE A 431 20.76 -10.13 46.40
CA ILE A 431 20.24 -8.76 46.51
C ILE A 431 20.75 -8.08 47.79
N LEU A 432 20.65 -8.74 48.95
CA LEU A 432 21.17 -8.22 50.22
C LEU A 432 22.68 -8.00 50.19
N GLN A 433 23.44 -8.93 49.60
CA GLN A 433 24.90 -8.81 49.48
C GLN A 433 25.33 -7.61 48.62
N GLN A 434 24.54 -7.24 47.60
CA GLN A 434 24.83 -6.13 46.69
C GLN A 434 24.23 -4.78 47.12
N ALA A 435 23.23 -4.79 48.02
CA ALA A 435 22.54 -3.59 48.48
C ALA A 435 23.15 -2.96 49.74
N GLY A 436 23.94 -3.70 50.52
CA GLY A 436 24.48 -3.25 51.81
C GLY A 436 23.78 -3.90 53.02
N ASN A 437 24.22 -3.56 54.23
CA ASN A 437 23.63 -4.12 55.46
C ASN A 437 22.34 -3.39 55.88
N GLU A 438 22.14 -2.18 55.35
CA GLU A 438 21.07 -1.25 55.66
C GLU A 438 19.69 -1.84 55.29
N ILE A 439 19.60 -2.47 54.11
CA ILE A 439 18.39 -3.17 53.66
C ILE A 439 18.07 -4.38 54.56
N GLU A 440 19.10 -5.06 55.11
CA GLU A 440 18.91 -6.19 56.02
C GLU A 440 18.31 -5.71 57.36
N TRP A 441 18.82 -4.60 57.90
CA TRP A 441 18.27 -3.98 59.10
C TRP A 441 16.83 -3.51 58.89
N GLU A 442 16.52 -2.88 57.76
CA GLU A 442 15.17 -2.41 57.46
C GLU A 442 14.17 -3.57 57.33
N LEU A 443 14.54 -4.65 56.63
CA LEU A 443 13.70 -5.85 56.52
C LEU A 443 13.49 -6.53 57.87
N THR A 444 14.54 -6.64 58.68
CA THR A 444 14.48 -7.31 59.99
C THR A 444 13.55 -6.58 60.96
N ASP A 445 13.52 -5.24 60.92
CA ASP A 445 12.57 -4.43 61.71
C ASP A 445 11.13 -4.48 61.16
N ARG A 446 10.96 -4.43 59.84
CA ARG A 446 9.63 -4.25 59.21
C ARG A 446 8.86 -5.54 58.97
N ILE A 447 9.52 -6.67 58.68
CA ILE A 447 8.85 -7.95 58.39
C ILE A 447 7.97 -8.43 59.57
N PRO A 448 8.45 -8.46 60.84
CA PRO A 448 7.62 -8.90 61.97
C PRO A 448 6.35 -8.06 62.15
N LYS A 449 6.40 -6.77 61.81
CA LYS A 449 5.29 -5.82 61.89
C LYS A 449 4.26 -5.99 60.77
N LEU A 450 4.65 -6.59 59.63
CA LEU A 450 3.78 -6.82 58.47
C LEU A 450 3.02 -8.15 58.51
N LEU A 451 3.50 -9.16 59.26
CA LEU A 451 2.89 -10.48 59.36
C LEU A 451 1.44 -10.46 59.90
N SER A 452 1.01 -9.36 60.52
CA SER A 452 -0.36 -9.14 61.01
C SER A 452 -1.32 -8.51 60.00
N VAL A 453 -0.84 -7.99 58.86
CA VAL A 453 -1.62 -7.12 57.94
C VAL A 453 -1.89 -7.78 56.57
N SER A 454 -1.52 -9.06 56.38
CA SER A 454 -1.78 -9.83 55.14
C SER A 454 -1.29 -9.16 53.84
N LYS A 455 -0.17 -8.42 53.91
CA LYS A 455 0.45 -7.76 52.75
C LYS A 455 1.48 -8.67 52.09
N PHE A 456 1.53 -8.70 50.75
CA PHE A 456 2.43 -9.57 50.00
C PHE A 456 3.75 -8.88 49.60
N VAL A 457 3.73 -7.57 49.39
CA VAL A 457 4.91 -6.79 48.97
C VAL A 457 5.32 -5.73 50.00
N LEU A 458 6.56 -5.82 50.47
CA LEU A 458 7.24 -4.79 51.25
C LEU A 458 8.14 -3.96 50.32
N VAL A 459 8.18 -2.64 50.49
CA VAL A 459 8.98 -1.73 49.64
C VAL A 459 10.04 -1.03 50.48
N THR A 460 11.29 -1.09 50.02
CA THR A 460 12.47 -0.39 50.55
C THR A 460 13.14 0.42 49.43
N GLU A 461 14.12 1.26 49.77
CA GLU A 461 14.98 1.91 48.78
C GLU A 461 15.96 0.92 48.11
N GLY A 462 16.63 1.35 47.04
CA GLY A 462 17.65 0.55 46.35
C GLY A 462 18.97 0.37 47.12
N PHE A 463 19.30 1.29 48.02
CA PHE A 463 20.60 1.37 48.70
C PHE A 463 21.77 1.33 47.70
N GLU A 464 22.70 0.37 47.79
CA GLU A 464 23.83 0.24 46.87
C GLU A 464 23.48 -0.41 45.50
N LEU A 465 22.23 -0.83 45.28
CA LEU A 465 21.77 -1.32 43.97
C LEU A 465 21.58 -0.18 42.96
N SER A 466 21.66 -0.53 41.67
CA SER A 466 21.39 0.42 40.57
C SER A 466 19.91 0.79 40.39
N CYS A 467 18.99 0.17 41.12
CA CYS A 467 17.56 0.47 41.10
C CYS A 467 17.17 1.54 42.13
N ARG A 468 15.99 2.16 42.00
CA ARG A 468 15.49 3.13 42.98
C ARG A 468 14.79 2.48 44.17
N TYR A 469 14.11 1.36 43.95
CA TYR A 469 13.34 0.65 44.97
C TYR A 469 13.49 -0.87 44.84
N VAL A 470 13.50 -1.56 45.98
CA VAL A 470 13.39 -3.03 46.02
C VAL A 470 12.00 -3.42 46.53
N PHE A 471 11.31 -4.27 45.77
CA PHE A 471 9.99 -4.81 46.12
C PHE A 471 10.16 -6.25 46.62
N HIS A 472 10.04 -6.44 47.93
CA HIS A 472 10.24 -7.72 48.60
C HIS A 472 8.93 -8.50 48.68
N VAL A 473 8.82 -9.58 47.90
CA VAL A 473 7.72 -10.54 47.95
C VAL A 473 7.90 -11.45 49.16
N LEU A 474 6.95 -11.41 50.08
CA LEU A 474 6.97 -12.16 51.35
C LEU A 474 6.23 -13.49 51.22
N TRP A 475 6.96 -14.61 51.31
CA TRP A 475 6.39 -15.96 51.21
C TRP A 475 5.75 -16.45 52.51
N HIS A 476 4.51 -16.05 52.75
CA HIS A 476 3.69 -16.50 53.89
C HIS A 476 3.32 -17.99 53.78
N LEU A 477 3.81 -18.82 54.72
CA LEU A 477 3.61 -20.27 54.73
C LEU A 477 2.14 -20.74 54.85
N THR A 478 1.24 -19.87 55.31
CA THR A 478 -0.19 -20.15 55.48
C THR A 478 -1.01 -19.96 54.21
N TYR A 479 -0.46 -19.33 53.17
CA TYR A 479 -1.17 -19.04 51.92
C TYR A 479 -0.83 -20.06 50.81
N PRO A 480 -1.78 -20.41 49.93
CA PRO A 480 -1.49 -21.23 48.76
C PRO A 480 -0.44 -20.57 47.86
N LYS A 481 0.72 -21.22 47.69
CA LYS A 481 1.91 -20.68 47.00
C LYS A 481 1.62 -20.07 45.62
N HIS A 482 0.73 -20.70 44.84
CA HIS A 482 0.31 -20.19 43.52
C HIS A 482 -0.51 -18.90 43.59
N LEU A 483 -1.40 -18.78 44.59
CA LEU A 483 -2.23 -17.58 44.79
C LEU A 483 -1.39 -16.42 45.34
N LEU A 484 -0.43 -16.72 46.22
CA LEU A 484 0.56 -15.75 46.70
C LEU A 484 1.37 -15.19 45.53
N LEU A 485 1.96 -16.05 44.69
CA LEU A 485 2.71 -15.63 43.50
C LEU A 485 1.89 -14.69 42.60
N LYS A 486 0.63 -15.06 42.31
CA LYS A 486 -0.28 -14.24 41.52
C LYS A 486 -0.50 -12.85 42.14
N ASN A 487 -0.90 -12.81 43.42
CA ASN A 487 -1.19 -11.56 44.12
C ASN A 487 0.06 -10.69 44.27
N ALA A 488 1.23 -11.29 44.47
CA ALA A 488 2.50 -10.57 44.59
C ALA A 488 2.92 -9.90 43.28
N VAL A 489 2.85 -10.61 42.14
CA VAL A 489 3.12 -10.00 40.82
C VAL A 489 2.17 -8.84 40.56
N LYS A 490 0.89 -9.01 40.88
CA LYS A 490 -0.12 -7.94 40.78
C LYS A 490 0.23 -6.73 41.65
N GLU A 491 0.46 -6.92 42.95
CA GLU A 491 0.78 -5.84 43.89
C GLU A 491 2.08 -5.12 43.49
N CYS A 492 3.08 -5.83 42.96
CA CYS A 492 4.29 -5.21 42.40
C CYS A 492 3.98 -4.28 41.21
N LEU A 493 3.14 -4.70 40.26
CA LEU A 493 2.81 -3.88 39.08
C LEU A 493 1.95 -2.66 39.46
N GLU A 494 0.96 -2.84 40.33
CA GLU A 494 0.17 -1.73 40.89
C GLU A 494 1.07 -0.72 41.62
N LYS A 495 2.10 -1.18 42.34
CA LYS A 495 3.08 -0.31 43.02
C LYS A 495 4.03 0.43 42.10
N CYS A 496 4.32 -0.08 40.91
CA CYS A 496 5.02 0.70 39.90
C CYS A 496 4.18 1.91 39.46
N LEU A 497 2.85 1.78 39.35
CA LEU A 497 1.97 2.91 39.05
C LEU A 497 1.84 3.87 40.24
N GLU A 498 1.61 3.36 41.46
CA GLU A 498 1.56 4.20 42.68
C GLU A 498 2.81 5.10 42.83
N LEU A 499 3.98 4.58 42.43
CA LEU A 499 5.25 5.29 42.53
C LEU A 499 5.69 5.98 41.22
N ASN A 500 4.90 5.98 40.14
CA ASN A 500 5.27 6.50 38.82
C ASN A 500 6.64 5.97 38.33
N LYS A 501 6.76 4.64 38.18
CA LYS A 501 7.97 3.94 37.68
C LYS A 501 7.68 3.18 36.40
N THR A 502 8.60 3.25 35.45
CA THR A 502 8.40 2.80 34.07
C THR A 502 9.15 1.50 33.76
N SER A 503 9.92 0.95 34.71
CA SER A 503 10.61 -0.32 34.53
C SER A 503 10.74 -1.16 35.81
N ILE A 504 10.52 -2.47 35.69
CA ILE A 504 10.59 -3.44 36.80
C ILE A 504 11.24 -4.76 36.34
N SER A 505 12.15 -5.29 37.17
CA SER A 505 12.78 -6.60 36.96
C SER A 505 12.29 -7.62 37.98
N PHE A 506 11.67 -8.70 37.48
CA PHE A 506 11.25 -9.86 38.26
C PHE A 506 12.26 -11.00 38.08
N PRO A 507 12.72 -11.64 39.18
CA PRO A 507 13.33 -12.97 39.10
C PRO A 507 12.23 -14.02 38.81
N ALA A 508 12.62 -15.27 38.57
CA ALA A 508 11.68 -16.39 38.46
C ALA A 508 11.07 -16.77 39.83
N LEU A 509 10.14 -15.95 40.32
CA LEU A 509 9.59 -16.03 41.68
C LEU A 509 9.05 -17.42 42.02
N GLY A 510 9.60 -18.02 43.08
CA GLY A 510 9.13 -19.30 43.62
C GLY A 510 9.60 -20.58 42.90
N THR A 511 10.46 -20.48 41.88
CA THR A 511 11.06 -21.68 41.22
C THR A 511 12.15 -22.36 42.06
N GLY A 512 12.73 -21.65 43.03
CA GLY A 512 13.73 -22.13 43.98
C GLY A 512 13.12 -22.84 45.19
N SER A 513 13.54 -22.43 46.40
CA SER A 513 13.19 -23.07 47.69
C SER A 513 11.68 -23.21 47.97
N ILE A 514 10.84 -22.35 47.36
CA ILE A 514 9.38 -22.42 47.45
C ILE A 514 8.81 -23.66 46.71
N GLY A 515 9.51 -24.16 45.68
CA GLY A 515 9.20 -25.43 45.02
C GLY A 515 8.02 -25.39 44.03
N ILE A 516 7.70 -24.23 43.44
CA ILE A 516 6.68 -24.16 42.39
C ILE A 516 7.29 -24.65 41.06
N LYS A 517 6.56 -25.48 40.32
CA LYS A 517 7.01 -25.99 39.00
C LYS A 517 7.30 -24.83 38.04
N LYS A 518 8.46 -24.86 37.38
CA LYS A 518 9.00 -23.81 36.49
C LYS A 518 8.00 -23.33 35.44
N ASN A 519 7.34 -24.25 34.73
CA ASN A 519 6.31 -23.93 33.74
C ASN A 519 5.10 -23.22 34.36
N THR A 520 4.68 -23.63 35.56
CA THR A 520 3.55 -23.03 36.28
C THR A 520 3.89 -21.64 36.82
N VAL A 521 5.14 -21.40 37.24
CA VAL A 521 5.61 -20.04 37.56
C VAL A 521 5.55 -19.15 36.32
N ALA A 522 6.12 -19.60 35.21
CA ALA A 522 6.09 -18.85 33.95
C ALA A 522 4.65 -18.50 33.54
N GLU A 523 3.74 -19.48 33.53
CA GLU A 523 2.33 -19.28 33.16
C GLU A 523 1.65 -18.24 34.07
N ILE A 524 1.78 -18.36 35.40
CA ILE A 524 1.19 -17.41 36.35
C ILE A 524 1.77 -16.00 36.17
N MET A 525 3.09 -15.86 36.04
CA MET A 525 3.75 -14.56 35.91
C MET A 525 3.41 -13.87 34.58
N PHE A 526 3.36 -14.62 33.47
CA PHE A 526 2.91 -14.08 32.19
C PHE A 526 1.43 -13.70 32.22
N ASP A 527 0.54 -14.55 32.74
CA ASP A 527 -0.89 -14.25 32.76
C ASP A 527 -1.25 -13.05 33.64
N GLU A 528 -0.58 -12.85 34.79
CA GLU A 528 -0.85 -11.67 35.62
C GLU A 528 -0.36 -10.39 34.95
N VAL A 529 0.86 -10.38 34.38
CA VAL A 529 1.39 -9.21 33.66
C VAL A 529 0.56 -8.86 32.42
N LEU A 530 0.10 -9.87 31.66
CA LEU A 530 -0.80 -9.67 30.52
C LEU A 530 -2.22 -9.26 30.93
N THR A 531 -2.69 -9.69 32.11
CA THR A 531 -3.97 -9.24 32.67
C THR A 531 -3.88 -7.79 33.09
N PHE A 532 -2.83 -7.40 33.81
CA PHE A 532 -2.53 -6.02 34.18
C PHE A 532 -2.48 -5.09 32.94
N ALA A 533 -1.78 -5.49 31.88
CA ALA A 533 -1.68 -4.72 30.63
C ALA A 533 -3.05 -4.33 30.05
N LYS A 534 -4.02 -5.24 30.08
CA LYS A 534 -5.37 -5.03 29.54
C LYS A 534 -6.18 -3.97 30.30
N TYR A 535 -5.88 -3.76 31.58
CA TYR A 535 -6.57 -2.78 32.42
C TYR A 535 -5.87 -1.41 32.49
N HIS A 536 -4.62 -1.31 32.03
CA HIS A 536 -3.77 -0.12 32.15
C HIS A 536 -3.17 0.33 30.79
N LEU A 537 -3.97 0.29 29.73
CA LEU A 537 -3.60 0.43 28.29
C LEU A 537 -2.87 1.72 27.86
N ASN A 538 -2.79 2.74 28.74
CA ASN A 538 -2.20 4.05 28.42
C ASN A 538 -0.80 4.26 29.03
N GLU A 539 -0.38 3.39 29.96
CA GLU A 539 0.85 3.59 30.73
C GLU A 539 2.04 2.84 30.13
N LYS A 540 3.23 3.48 30.10
CA LYS A 540 4.45 2.87 29.57
C LYS A 540 5.23 2.15 30.66
N LEU A 541 5.14 0.81 30.67
CA LEU A 541 5.84 -0.05 31.64
C LEU A 541 6.68 -1.12 30.92
N THR A 542 7.94 -1.26 31.33
CA THR A 542 8.86 -2.32 30.88
C THR A 542 9.01 -3.37 31.97
N VAL A 543 8.64 -4.61 31.68
CA VAL A 543 8.73 -5.75 32.59
C VAL A 543 9.78 -6.73 32.08
N LYS A 544 10.81 -6.97 32.90
CA LYS A 544 11.90 -7.91 32.60
C LYS A 544 11.77 -9.15 33.49
N PHE A 545 11.73 -10.33 32.89
CA PHE A 545 11.92 -11.60 33.59
C PHE A 545 13.41 -11.98 33.51
N VAL A 546 14.08 -11.93 34.66
CA VAL A 546 15.52 -12.14 34.78
C VAL A 546 15.78 -13.54 35.31
N ILE A 547 16.35 -14.37 34.46
CA ILE A 547 16.60 -15.77 34.73
C ILE A 547 18.09 -15.96 34.96
N PHE A 548 18.45 -16.59 36.07
CA PHE A 548 19.84 -16.89 36.40
C PHE A 548 20.50 -17.69 35.26
N PRO A 549 21.70 -17.32 34.75
CA PRO A 549 22.24 -17.87 33.50
C PRO A 549 22.33 -19.40 33.47
N GLU A 550 22.71 -20.00 34.60
CA GLU A 550 22.88 -21.44 34.79
C GLU A 550 21.55 -22.20 34.90
N ASP A 551 20.42 -21.53 35.15
CA ASP A 551 19.09 -22.16 35.20
C ASP A 551 18.42 -22.22 33.81
N LEU A 552 19.06 -22.96 32.90
CA LEU A 552 18.55 -23.25 31.56
C LEU A 552 17.14 -23.90 31.59
N GLY A 553 16.80 -24.62 32.65
CA GLY A 553 15.48 -25.25 32.80
C GLY A 553 14.37 -24.22 33.03
N THR A 554 14.65 -23.18 33.82
CA THR A 554 13.71 -22.06 34.03
C THR A 554 13.67 -21.16 32.80
N TYR A 555 14.81 -20.92 32.15
CA TYR A 555 14.85 -20.15 30.90
C TYR A 555 13.99 -20.80 29.81
N LYS A 556 14.14 -22.12 29.60
CA LYS A 556 13.31 -22.88 28.63
C LYS A 556 11.82 -22.81 28.97
N ALA A 557 11.44 -22.83 30.25
CA ALA A 557 10.05 -22.68 30.69
C ALA A 557 9.49 -21.29 30.36
N PHE A 558 10.19 -20.22 30.72
CA PHE A 558 9.76 -18.85 30.44
C PHE A 558 9.73 -18.54 28.94
N SER A 559 10.72 -18.99 28.15
CA SER A 559 10.75 -18.78 26.69
C SER A 559 9.64 -19.57 25.98
N ALA A 560 9.33 -20.78 26.42
CA ALA A 560 8.20 -21.56 25.87
C ALA A 560 6.86 -20.88 26.18
N GLU A 561 6.68 -20.34 27.38
CA GLU A 561 5.45 -19.64 27.76
C GLU A 561 5.30 -18.31 27.03
N MET A 562 6.38 -17.54 26.85
CA MET A 562 6.39 -16.35 26.00
C MET A 562 5.94 -16.68 24.57
N ALA A 563 6.50 -17.75 23.97
CA ALA A 563 6.12 -18.18 22.63
C ALA A 563 4.66 -18.68 22.53
N LYS A 564 4.13 -19.33 23.58
CA LYS A 564 2.73 -19.75 23.70
C LYS A 564 1.78 -18.55 23.79
N LYS A 565 2.06 -17.60 24.69
CA LYS A 565 1.21 -16.41 24.90
C LYS A 565 1.30 -15.44 23.71
N SER A 566 2.48 -15.29 23.09
CA SER A 566 2.69 -14.59 21.82
C SER A 566 1.70 -15.04 20.75
N LYS A 567 1.70 -16.35 20.41
CA LYS A 567 0.76 -16.94 19.45
C LYS A 567 -0.70 -16.73 19.85
N MET A 568 -1.02 -16.90 21.14
CA MET A 568 -2.37 -16.72 21.67
C MET A 568 -2.86 -15.26 21.57
N LEU A 569 -1.96 -14.27 21.67
CA LEU A 569 -2.29 -12.85 21.53
C LEU A 569 -2.39 -12.46 20.05
N SER A 570 -1.55 -13.00 19.17
CA SER A 570 -1.74 -12.90 17.71
C SER A 570 -3.08 -13.48 17.25
N LEU A 571 -3.53 -14.58 17.85
CA LEU A 571 -4.84 -15.20 17.59
C LEU A 571 -6.02 -14.38 18.17
N ASN A 572 -5.84 -13.73 19.33
CA ASN A 572 -6.92 -12.99 20.00
C ASN A 572 -7.02 -11.51 19.63
N SER A 573 -6.04 -10.95 18.90
CA SER A 573 -6.18 -9.64 18.22
C SER A 573 -7.25 -9.66 17.11
N HIS A 574 -7.82 -10.82 16.80
CA HIS A 574 -8.98 -11.01 15.92
C HIS A 574 -10.13 -11.71 16.67
N ARG A 575 -10.79 -10.99 17.60
CA ARG A 575 -12.13 -11.31 18.11
C ARG A 575 -12.76 -10.13 18.85
N VAL A 576 -13.49 -9.29 18.13
CA VAL A 576 -14.72 -8.70 18.67
C VAL A 576 -15.85 -9.63 18.23
N PRO A 577 -16.67 -10.19 19.15
CA PRO A 577 -17.67 -11.17 18.78
C PRO A 577 -18.89 -10.50 18.14
N HIS A 578 -18.95 -10.51 16.81
CA HIS A 578 -20.23 -10.42 16.09
C HIS A 578 -20.70 -11.81 15.66
N GLN A 579 -22.02 -11.98 15.73
CA GLN A 579 -22.70 -13.26 15.85
C GLN A 579 -23.04 -13.82 14.48
N TRP A 580 -22.23 -14.75 13.97
CA TRP A 580 -22.62 -15.58 12.82
C TRP A 580 -23.26 -16.89 13.28
N THR A 581 -24.36 -17.25 12.61
CA THR A 581 -25.14 -18.47 12.84
C THR A 581 -24.42 -19.73 12.36
N ARG A 582 -24.90 -20.89 12.81
CA ARG A 582 -24.11 -22.13 12.93
C ARG A 582 -24.05 -22.98 11.64
N GLU A 583 -24.24 -22.38 10.46
CA GLU A 583 -24.54 -23.13 9.22
C GLU A 583 -23.49 -23.02 8.11
N ASP A 584 -22.66 -21.96 8.07
CA ASP A 584 -21.65 -21.76 7.02
C ASP A 584 -20.38 -22.65 7.14
N GLN A 585 -20.28 -23.50 8.16
CA GLN A 585 -19.09 -24.34 8.42
C GLN A 585 -18.98 -25.61 7.54
N ARG A 586 -19.67 -25.72 6.40
CA ARG A 586 -19.75 -26.97 5.62
C ARG A 586 -19.20 -27.01 4.20
N GLU A 587 -18.82 -25.90 3.55
CA GLU A 587 -18.40 -25.96 2.13
C GLU A 587 -16.93 -25.65 1.78
N ASN A 588 -16.13 -25.01 2.64
CA ASN A 588 -14.71 -24.76 2.33
C ASN A 588 -13.74 -25.48 3.27
N GLY A 589 -13.55 -26.78 3.02
CA GLY A 589 -12.62 -27.64 3.75
C GLY A 589 -11.16 -27.45 3.32
N LEU A 590 -10.49 -26.42 3.85
CA LEU A 590 -9.02 -26.29 3.79
C LEU A 590 -8.42 -26.34 5.21
N LYS A 591 -7.37 -27.15 5.37
CA LYS A 591 -6.73 -27.41 6.68
C LYS A 591 -5.72 -26.33 7.05
N ASP A 592 -5.47 -26.25 8.35
CA ASP A 592 -4.43 -25.42 8.96
C ASP A 592 -3.06 -25.68 8.30
N GLY A 593 -2.42 -24.63 7.77
CA GLY A 593 -1.18 -24.75 6.97
C GLY A 593 -1.38 -24.90 5.45
N SER A 594 -2.40 -24.26 4.86
CA SER A 594 -2.49 -24.05 3.39
C SER A 594 -1.66 -22.85 2.93
N PRO A 595 -1.23 -22.80 1.64
CA PRO A 595 -0.68 -21.57 1.06
C PRO A 595 -1.69 -20.42 1.09
N GLY A 596 -1.21 -19.18 0.99
CA GLY A 596 -2.10 -18.03 0.89
C GLY A 596 -1.49 -16.82 0.18
N VAL A 597 -2.36 -15.96 -0.35
CA VAL A 597 -2.00 -14.60 -0.75
C VAL A 597 -2.21 -13.70 0.46
N ASN A 598 -1.13 -13.20 1.05
CA ASN A 598 -1.20 -12.09 1.99
C ASN A 598 -1.45 -10.81 1.20
N LEU A 599 -2.57 -10.15 1.46
CA LEU A 599 -2.97 -8.89 0.84
C LEU A 599 -2.91 -7.79 1.90
N MET A 600 -2.29 -6.65 1.58
CA MET A 600 -2.19 -5.48 2.45
C MET A 600 -2.65 -4.22 1.72
N GLY A 601 -3.30 -3.30 2.41
CA GLY A 601 -3.82 -2.06 1.83
C GLY A 601 -4.20 -1.03 2.88
N PHE A 602 -4.45 0.21 2.45
CA PHE A 602 -4.85 1.32 3.34
C PHE A 602 -6.34 1.64 3.25
N ASN A 603 -7.08 0.84 2.49
CA ASN A 603 -8.50 1.02 2.21
C ASN A 603 -9.15 -0.38 2.27
N LEU A 604 -10.06 -0.57 3.23
CA LEU A 604 -10.73 -1.84 3.50
C LEU A 604 -11.52 -2.32 2.26
N GLU A 605 -12.10 -1.35 1.55
CA GLU A 605 -12.90 -1.56 0.35
C GLU A 605 -12.04 -2.06 -0.82
N GLU A 606 -10.85 -1.47 -1.04
CA GLU A 606 -9.88 -1.95 -2.04
C GLU A 606 -9.46 -3.41 -1.81
N MET A 607 -9.32 -3.82 -0.54
CA MET A 607 -8.91 -5.17 -0.21
C MET A 607 -10.01 -6.21 -0.49
N HIS A 608 -11.29 -5.90 -0.25
CA HIS A 608 -12.39 -6.81 -0.61
C HIS A 608 -12.53 -6.99 -2.13
N GLU A 609 -12.33 -5.92 -2.90
CA GLU A 609 -12.35 -5.97 -4.37
C GLU A 609 -11.17 -6.79 -4.92
N ALA A 610 -9.97 -6.58 -4.38
CA ALA A 610 -8.78 -7.36 -4.72
C ALA A 610 -8.91 -8.84 -4.32
N GLU A 611 -9.48 -9.14 -3.15
CA GLU A 611 -9.80 -10.50 -2.71
C GLU A 611 -10.76 -11.19 -3.69
N ALA A 612 -11.88 -10.55 -4.02
CA ALA A 612 -12.86 -11.08 -4.96
C ALA A 612 -12.27 -11.29 -6.36
N TRP A 613 -11.39 -10.39 -6.82
CA TRP A 613 -10.70 -10.53 -8.11
C TRP A 613 -9.69 -11.69 -8.11
N ILE A 614 -8.92 -11.88 -7.03
CA ILE A 614 -8.04 -13.06 -6.86
C ILE A 614 -8.87 -14.35 -6.91
N GLN A 615 -9.95 -14.42 -6.13
CA GLN A 615 -10.83 -15.59 -6.11
C GLN A 615 -11.45 -15.86 -7.50
N LYS A 616 -11.86 -14.83 -8.24
CA LYS A 616 -12.40 -14.95 -9.61
C LYS A 616 -11.37 -15.50 -10.60
N ILE A 617 -10.10 -15.10 -10.49
CA ILE A 617 -9.03 -15.64 -11.34
C ILE A 617 -8.76 -17.11 -11.01
N LEU A 618 -8.67 -17.48 -9.73
CA LEU A 618 -8.37 -18.85 -9.33
C LEU A 618 -9.51 -19.84 -9.59
N THR A 619 -10.77 -19.40 -9.50
CA THR A 619 -11.96 -20.23 -9.81
C THR A 619 -12.22 -20.45 -11.31
N SER A 620 -11.52 -19.71 -12.19
CA SER A 620 -11.64 -19.84 -13.64
C SER A 620 -10.82 -21.03 -14.15
N GLN A 621 -11.47 -22.16 -14.47
CA GLN A 621 -10.78 -23.40 -14.86
C GLN A 621 -10.16 -23.36 -16.26
N ASP A 622 -10.99 -23.31 -17.31
CA ASP A 622 -10.57 -23.35 -18.72
C ASP A 622 -10.94 -22.06 -19.48
N HIS A 623 -11.57 -21.12 -18.79
CA HIS A 623 -12.23 -19.96 -19.37
C HIS A 623 -12.28 -18.78 -18.41
N HIS A 624 -11.86 -17.60 -18.87
CA HIS A 624 -11.95 -16.33 -18.12
C HIS A 624 -12.49 -15.19 -19.00
N ILE A 625 -13.24 -14.26 -18.39
CA ILE A 625 -13.78 -13.07 -19.07
C ILE A 625 -13.28 -11.81 -18.36
N ILE A 626 -12.51 -11.00 -19.10
CA ILE A 626 -12.16 -9.63 -18.72
C ILE A 626 -13.17 -8.68 -19.37
N GLU A 627 -13.97 -7.97 -18.57
CA GLU A 627 -14.90 -6.94 -19.04
C GLU A 627 -14.34 -5.56 -18.67
N ASN A 628 -13.88 -4.79 -19.65
CA ASN A 628 -13.25 -3.49 -19.45
C ASN A 628 -13.40 -2.62 -20.69
N ASN A 629 -14.07 -1.47 -20.57
CA ASN A 629 -14.32 -0.58 -21.71
C ASN A 629 -13.05 0.03 -22.33
N HIS A 630 -11.89 -0.04 -21.66
CA HIS A 630 -10.59 0.32 -22.25
C HIS A 630 -10.14 -0.63 -23.37
N ILE A 631 -10.76 -1.81 -23.51
CA ILE A 631 -10.57 -2.71 -24.66
C ILE A 631 -10.91 -1.99 -25.99
N LEU A 632 -11.83 -1.01 -25.97
CA LEU A 632 -12.14 -0.18 -27.14
C LEU A 632 -10.99 0.75 -27.61
N TYR A 633 -9.90 0.85 -26.83
CA TYR A 633 -8.76 1.74 -27.08
C TYR A 633 -7.46 0.99 -27.35
N LEU A 634 -7.52 -0.33 -27.52
CA LEU A 634 -6.34 -1.11 -27.87
C LEU A 634 -5.85 -0.66 -29.24
N GLY A 635 -4.65 -0.10 -29.28
CA GLY A 635 -4.01 0.31 -30.51
C GLY A 635 -3.47 -0.90 -31.28
N LYS A 636 -2.78 -0.62 -32.38
CA LYS A 636 -2.09 -1.66 -33.15
C LYS A 636 -1.11 -2.46 -32.28
N LYS A 637 -0.35 -1.79 -31.42
CA LYS A 637 0.65 -2.40 -30.50
C LYS A 637 -0.02 -3.39 -29.54
N GLU A 638 -1.17 -3.03 -29.01
CA GLU A 638 -1.92 -3.84 -28.04
C GLU A 638 -2.57 -5.05 -28.72
N HIS A 639 -3.09 -4.89 -29.95
CA HIS A 639 -3.57 -6.01 -30.76
C HIS A 639 -2.45 -6.96 -31.21
N GLU A 640 -1.27 -6.43 -31.56
CA GLU A 640 -0.06 -7.23 -31.81
C GLU A 640 0.32 -8.04 -30.55
N PHE A 641 0.31 -7.41 -29.37
CA PHE A 641 0.53 -8.09 -28.10
C PHE A 641 -0.50 -9.20 -27.81
N LEU A 642 -1.80 -8.96 -28.02
CA LEU A 642 -2.83 -10.01 -27.89
C LEU A 642 -2.63 -11.16 -28.88
N SER A 643 -2.13 -10.89 -30.08
CA SER A 643 -1.77 -11.93 -31.06
C SER A 643 -0.52 -12.72 -30.63
N ASP A 644 0.50 -12.04 -30.10
CA ASP A 644 1.71 -12.66 -29.56
C ASP A 644 1.39 -13.59 -28.38
N LEU A 645 0.43 -13.23 -27.51
CA LEU A 645 -0.02 -14.14 -26.44
C LEU A 645 -0.63 -15.44 -26.98
N GLN A 646 -1.45 -15.36 -28.04
CA GLN A 646 -2.07 -16.55 -28.67
C GLN A 646 -1.07 -17.43 -29.44
N THR A 647 0.09 -16.90 -29.82
CA THR A 647 1.14 -17.68 -30.49
C THR A 647 2.20 -18.23 -29.53
N THR A 648 2.38 -17.60 -28.36
CA THR A 648 3.34 -18.02 -27.33
C THR A 648 2.75 -18.87 -26.22
N THR A 649 1.43 -18.92 -26.07
CA THR A 649 0.70 -19.72 -25.08
C THR A 649 -0.38 -20.57 -25.76
N SER A 650 -0.92 -21.59 -25.09
CA SER A 650 -1.94 -22.49 -25.67
C SER A 650 -3.37 -21.92 -25.66
N VAL A 651 -3.51 -20.60 -25.61
CA VAL A 651 -4.74 -19.88 -25.25
C VAL A 651 -5.36 -19.19 -26.47
N CYS A 652 -6.67 -19.33 -26.64
CA CYS A 652 -7.48 -18.57 -27.58
C CYS A 652 -8.00 -17.29 -26.89
N ILE A 653 -7.85 -16.15 -27.55
CA ILE A 653 -8.36 -14.85 -27.08
C ILE A 653 -9.32 -14.31 -28.14
N SER A 654 -10.61 -14.23 -27.80
CA SER A 654 -11.64 -13.63 -28.67
C SER A 654 -12.19 -12.35 -28.07
N GLU A 655 -12.20 -11.29 -28.88
CA GLU A 655 -12.77 -10.01 -28.50
C GLU A 655 -14.29 -9.99 -28.77
N VAL A 656 -15.07 -9.65 -27.75
CA VAL A 656 -16.53 -9.54 -27.81
C VAL A 656 -16.91 -8.12 -27.41
N ILE A 657 -17.09 -7.25 -28.39
CA ILE A 657 -17.51 -5.86 -28.20
C ILE A 657 -18.93 -5.65 -28.75
N SER A 658 -19.79 -5.13 -27.87
CA SER A 658 -21.16 -4.68 -28.13
C SER A 658 -21.28 -3.16 -27.94
N LEU A 659 -22.48 -2.60 -28.14
CA LEU A 659 -22.77 -1.18 -27.88
C LEU A 659 -22.54 -0.75 -26.41
N GLU A 660 -22.55 -1.70 -25.48
CA GLU A 660 -22.56 -1.43 -24.03
C GLU A 660 -21.29 -1.90 -23.30
N LYS A 661 -20.60 -2.91 -23.84
CA LYS A 661 -19.54 -3.65 -23.15
C LYS A 661 -18.48 -4.10 -24.15
N ALA A 662 -17.21 -3.91 -23.81
CA ALA A 662 -16.10 -4.59 -24.46
C ALA A 662 -15.53 -5.66 -23.53
N LYS A 663 -15.34 -6.87 -24.06
CA LYS A 663 -14.85 -8.04 -23.31
C LYS A 663 -13.77 -8.77 -24.08
N LEU A 664 -12.80 -9.30 -23.36
CA LEU A 664 -11.88 -10.33 -23.85
C LEU A 664 -12.27 -11.65 -23.21
N GLU A 665 -12.62 -12.62 -24.05
CA GLU A 665 -12.93 -14.00 -23.69
C GLU A 665 -11.67 -14.85 -23.91
N ILE A 666 -11.18 -15.50 -22.87
CA ILE A 666 -9.87 -16.15 -22.82
C ILE A 666 -10.09 -17.63 -22.51
N LYS A 667 -9.72 -18.53 -23.42
CA LYS A 667 -9.98 -19.98 -23.33
C LYS A 667 -8.70 -20.79 -23.52
N GLY A 668 -8.40 -21.72 -22.60
CA GLY A 668 -7.16 -22.49 -22.61
C GLY A 668 -6.96 -23.30 -21.32
N ALA A 669 -5.74 -23.78 -21.08
CA ALA A 669 -5.41 -24.42 -19.80
C ALA A 669 -5.34 -23.40 -18.66
N GLN A 670 -5.76 -23.77 -17.45
CA GLN A 670 -5.82 -22.88 -16.27
C GLN A 670 -4.53 -22.10 -16.02
N THR A 671 -3.38 -22.77 -16.14
CA THR A 671 -2.03 -22.18 -15.99
C THR A 671 -1.81 -21.01 -16.93
N ASP A 672 -2.08 -21.24 -18.21
CA ASP A 672 -1.83 -20.30 -19.29
C ASP A 672 -2.88 -19.19 -19.27
N CYS A 673 -4.14 -19.52 -18.95
CA CYS A 673 -5.21 -18.55 -18.72
C CYS A 673 -4.86 -17.57 -17.60
N ILE A 674 -4.36 -18.03 -16.45
CA ILE A 674 -3.94 -17.14 -15.35
C ILE A 674 -2.78 -16.24 -15.80
N GLU A 675 -1.77 -16.78 -16.50
CA GLU A 675 -0.66 -15.96 -17.02
C GLU A 675 -1.15 -14.89 -18.01
N VAL A 676 -2.00 -15.28 -18.97
CA VAL A 676 -2.56 -14.40 -20.01
C VAL A 676 -3.46 -13.33 -19.39
N VAL A 677 -4.31 -13.68 -18.43
CA VAL A 677 -5.15 -12.71 -17.70
C VAL A 677 -4.30 -11.68 -16.96
N LEU A 678 -3.26 -12.09 -16.23
CA LEU A 678 -2.36 -11.15 -15.54
C LEU A 678 -1.63 -10.21 -16.53
N LYS A 679 -1.25 -10.71 -17.70
CA LYS A 679 -0.62 -9.90 -18.77
C LYS A 679 -1.60 -8.88 -19.37
N ILE A 680 -2.85 -9.28 -19.65
CA ILE A 680 -3.87 -8.42 -20.24
C ILE A 680 -4.37 -7.37 -19.25
N GLU A 681 -4.62 -7.75 -17.99
CA GLU A 681 -5.03 -6.80 -16.94
C GLU A 681 -3.98 -5.71 -16.73
N ARG A 682 -2.69 -6.07 -16.73
CA ARG A 682 -1.59 -5.10 -16.72
C ARG A 682 -1.63 -4.17 -17.93
N MET A 683 -1.75 -4.70 -19.15
CA MET A 683 -1.83 -3.90 -20.37
C MET A 683 -3.01 -2.91 -20.31
N LEU A 684 -4.17 -3.34 -19.82
CA LEU A 684 -5.36 -2.50 -19.67
C LEU A 684 -5.15 -1.39 -18.62
N CYS A 685 -4.44 -1.67 -17.52
CA CYS A 685 -4.03 -0.63 -16.57
C CYS A 685 -3.07 0.39 -17.20
N GLU A 686 -2.11 -0.06 -18.03
CA GLU A 686 -1.18 0.82 -18.75
C GLU A 686 -1.94 1.73 -19.76
N VAL A 687 -2.90 1.17 -20.52
CA VAL A 687 -3.78 1.93 -21.44
C VAL A 687 -4.65 2.96 -20.70
N GLN A 688 -5.25 2.58 -19.57
CA GLN A 688 -6.03 3.49 -18.72
C GLN A 688 -5.17 4.66 -18.22
N GLU A 689 -3.97 4.39 -17.69
CA GLU A 689 -3.04 5.43 -17.25
C GLU A 689 -2.56 6.34 -18.39
N GLU A 690 -2.35 5.82 -19.59
CA GLU A 690 -1.99 6.63 -20.75
C GLU A 690 -3.11 7.61 -21.14
N ILE A 691 -4.37 7.16 -21.16
CA ILE A 691 -5.54 8.00 -21.43
C ILE A 691 -5.69 9.10 -20.37
N VAL A 692 -5.55 8.75 -19.08
CA VAL A 692 -5.61 9.72 -17.99
C VAL A 692 -4.49 10.76 -18.13
N ARG A 693 -3.24 10.36 -18.38
CA ARG A 693 -2.10 11.29 -18.58
C ARG A 693 -2.32 12.22 -19.78
N LYS A 694 -2.85 11.73 -20.90
CA LYS A 694 -3.18 12.55 -22.07
C LYS A 694 -4.20 13.64 -21.73
N LYS A 695 -5.27 13.30 -20.98
CA LYS A 695 -6.26 14.29 -20.53
C LYS A 695 -5.69 15.26 -19.49
N GLU A 696 -4.88 14.80 -18.53
CA GLU A 696 -4.14 15.69 -17.60
C GLU A 696 -3.24 16.68 -18.34
N GLN A 697 -2.54 16.25 -19.39
CA GLN A 697 -1.72 17.13 -20.24
C GLN A 697 -2.59 18.12 -21.02
N GLY A 698 -3.74 17.69 -21.55
CA GLY A 698 -4.72 18.59 -22.18
C GLY A 698 -5.18 19.71 -21.24
N PHE A 699 -5.49 19.38 -19.98
CA PHE A 699 -5.84 20.37 -18.96
C PHE A 699 -4.68 21.31 -18.59
N LYS A 700 -3.44 20.80 -18.51
CA LYS A 700 -2.24 21.64 -18.33
C LYS A 700 -2.02 22.61 -19.49
N ASN A 701 -2.21 22.17 -20.73
CA ASN A 701 -2.09 23.01 -21.92
C ASN A 701 -3.15 24.12 -21.95
N LEU A 702 -4.38 23.81 -21.54
CA LEU A 702 -5.42 24.82 -21.33
C LEU A 702 -5.00 25.84 -20.26
N SER A 703 -4.41 25.39 -19.15
CA SER A 703 -3.92 26.27 -18.08
C SER A 703 -2.70 27.11 -18.48
N GLY A 704 -1.84 26.63 -19.37
CA GLY A 704 -0.66 27.37 -19.87
C GLY A 704 -1.04 28.60 -20.71
N GLN A 705 -2.21 28.59 -21.36
CA GLN A 705 -2.74 29.77 -22.05
C GLN A 705 -3.34 30.82 -21.09
N TRP A 706 -3.34 30.60 -19.77
CA TRP A 706 -3.92 31.53 -18.79
C TRP A 706 -2.90 32.51 -18.19
N THR A 707 -1.58 32.29 -18.39
CA THR A 707 -0.54 33.21 -17.90
C THR A 707 -0.42 34.50 -18.73
N ASP A 708 -0.89 34.50 -19.97
CA ASP A 708 -0.70 35.62 -20.92
C ASP A 708 -1.64 36.82 -20.69
N GLN A 709 -2.49 36.77 -19.65
CA GLN A 709 -3.40 37.87 -19.26
C GLN A 709 -3.08 38.54 -17.91
N GLN A 710 -1.98 38.18 -17.25
CA GLN A 710 -1.44 38.97 -16.13
C GLN A 710 0.05 39.21 -16.32
N GLY A 711 0.39 40.45 -16.72
CA GLY A 711 1.78 40.85 -16.96
C GLY A 711 2.64 40.80 -15.70
N LYS A 712 3.39 39.70 -15.55
CA LYS A 712 4.61 39.60 -14.73
C LYS A 712 5.67 38.84 -15.52
N PRO A 713 6.98 39.09 -15.28
CA PRO A 713 8.05 38.42 -16.04
C PRO A 713 8.02 36.90 -15.87
N GLN A 714 8.31 36.19 -16.95
CA GLN A 714 8.45 34.73 -16.94
C GLN A 714 9.79 34.31 -16.33
N ASP A 715 9.82 34.18 -15.01
CA ASP A 715 10.74 33.30 -14.28
C ASP A 715 10.01 32.84 -12.99
N GLU A 716 10.26 31.60 -12.54
CA GLU A 716 9.54 30.90 -11.46
C GLU A 716 8.08 30.41 -11.74
N VAL A 717 7.90 29.53 -12.73
CA VAL A 717 6.80 28.54 -12.66
C VAL A 717 7.35 27.25 -12.06
N LYS A 718 7.31 27.14 -10.71
CA LYS A 718 7.50 25.85 -10.03
C LYS A 718 6.41 24.89 -10.47
N GLU A 719 6.77 23.69 -10.93
CA GLU A 719 5.78 22.65 -11.27
C GLU A 719 4.88 22.34 -10.07
N VAL A 720 3.61 22.75 -10.12
CA VAL A 720 2.61 22.40 -9.11
C VAL A 720 2.30 20.91 -9.21
N LYS A 721 2.92 20.13 -8.33
CA LYS A 721 2.96 18.65 -8.41
C LYS A 721 1.83 17.94 -7.67
N ILE A 722 0.68 18.60 -7.50
CA ILE A 722 -0.58 18.04 -6.97
C ILE A 722 -1.73 18.55 -7.85
N LEU A 723 -2.43 17.66 -8.57
CA LEU A 723 -3.60 18.04 -9.39
C LEU A 723 -4.94 17.83 -8.66
N PHE A 724 -5.03 16.84 -7.77
CA PHE A 724 -6.24 16.53 -7.02
C PHE A 724 -5.94 15.98 -5.63
N LEU A 725 -6.93 16.07 -4.73
CA LEU A 725 -6.98 15.50 -3.39
C LEU A 725 -8.32 14.76 -3.21
N ARG A 726 -8.31 13.69 -2.40
CA ARG A 726 -9.49 12.94 -1.98
C ARG A 726 -9.34 12.59 -0.50
N PHE A 727 -10.31 12.96 0.34
CA PHE A 727 -10.21 12.75 1.78
C PHE A 727 -11.59 12.51 2.44
N PRO A 728 -11.66 11.72 3.54
CA PRO A 728 -12.89 11.55 4.31
C PRO A 728 -13.40 12.88 4.87
N VAL A 729 -14.72 13.05 4.96
CA VAL A 729 -15.35 14.29 5.47
C VAL A 729 -16.08 14.02 6.78
N LEU A 730 -15.99 14.96 7.72
CA LEU A 730 -16.90 14.98 8.85
C LEU A 730 -18.32 15.34 8.36
N LEU A 731 -19.32 14.55 8.73
CA LEU A 731 -20.70 14.72 8.27
C LEU A 731 -21.26 16.06 8.78
N THR A 732 -21.41 17.01 7.85
CA THR A 732 -22.15 18.27 8.08
C THR A 732 -23.65 17.98 8.09
N GLN A 733 -24.46 18.94 8.57
CA GLN A 733 -25.92 18.77 8.55
C GLN A 733 -26.45 18.49 7.13
N GLU A 734 -25.92 19.17 6.10
CA GLU A 734 -26.30 18.92 4.71
C GLU A 734 -25.93 17.49 4.26
N LEU A 735 -24.73 17.00 4.61
CA LEU A 735 -24.30 15.65 4.27
C LEU A 735 -25.10 14.57 5.03
N GLU A 736 -25.52 14.82 6.27
CA GLU A 736 -26.38 13.90 7.02
C GLU A 736 -27.81 13.87 6.45
N GLU A 737 -28.32 14.99 5.92
CA GLU A 737 -29.57 15.04 5.18
C GLU A 737 -29.48 14.33 3.82
N GLN A 738 -28.37 14.46 3.09
CA GLN A 738 -28.12 13.68 1.86
C GLN A 738 -28.00 12.18 2.15
N LYS A 739 -27.24 11.79 3.19
CA LYS A 739 -27.10 10.40 3.63
C LYS A 739 -28.47 9.73 3.86
N LYS A 740 -29.39 10.42 4.54
CA LYS A 740 -30.78 9.94 4.73
C LYS A 740 -31.54 9.77 3.41
N GLN A 741 -31.23 10.54 2.37
CA GLN A 741 -31.82 10.31 1.03
C GLN A 741 -31.25 9.07 0.35
N PHE A 742 -29.96 8.75 0.51
CA PHE A 742 -29.40 7.48 0.03
C PHE A 742 -30.04 6.28 0.74
N GLU A 743 -30.07 6.31 2.08
CA GLU A 743 -30.63 5.25 2.93
C GLU A 743 -32.12 5.01 2.62
N LYS A 744 -32.92 6.07 2.49
CA LYS A 744 -34.34 6.00 2.09
C LYS A 744 -34.60 5.26 0.77
N HIS A 745 -33.62 5.22 -0.13
CA HIS A 745 -33.72 4.53 -1.42
C HIS A 745 -32.99 3.17 -1.46
N GLY A 746 -32.57 2.64 -0.30
CA GLY A 746 -31.96 1.32 -0.17
C GLY A 746 -30.44 1.28 -0.40
N LEU A 747 -29.77 2.44 -0.31
CA LEU A 747 -28.32 2.58 -0.37
C LEU A 747 -27.79 2.98 1.01
N LEU A 748 -27.32 2.00 1.79
CA LEU A 748 -26.76 2.24 3.12
C LEU A 748 -25.37 2.87 2.99
N VAL A 749 -25.19 4.11 3.46
CA VAL A 749 -23.92 4.84 3.31
C VAL A 749 -22.92 4.41 4.38
N ILE A 750 -21.79 3.86 3.93
CA ILE A 750 -20.65 3.48 4.79
C ILE A 750 -19.68 4.65 4.96
N LYS A 751 -19.38 5.35 3.86
CA LYS A 751 -18.31 6.37 3.82
C LYS A 751 -18.61 7.45 2.78
N VAL A 752 -18.15 8.67 3.09
CA VAL A 752 -18.21 9.84 2.20
C VAL A 752 -16.81 10.46 2.11
N GLU A 753 -16.34 10.69 0.89
CA GLU A 753 -15.06 11.35 0.62
C GLU A 753 -15.30 12.61 -0.22
N LYS A 754 -14.67 13.73 0.14
CA LYS A 754 -14.65 14.96 -0.67
C LYS A 754 -13.55 14.85 -1.72
N ILE A 755 -13.82 15.41 -2.89
CA ILE A 755 -12.89 15.47 -4.03
C ILE A 755 -12.58 16.92 -4.32
N GLU A 756 -11.30 17.25 -4.41
CA GLU A 756 -10.82 18.58 -4.80
C GLU A 756 -9.86 18.42 -5.97
N ASN A 757 -10.16 19.02 -7.12
CA ASN A 757 -9.29 19.00 -8.31
C ASN A 757 -9.19 20.40 -8.87
N MET A 758 -8.06 21.08 -8.63
CA MET A 758 -7.91 22.51 -8.91
C MET A 758 -8.03 22.83 -10.40
N VAL A 759 -7.47 21.97 -11.25
CA VAL A 759 -7.40 22.20 -12.70
C VAL A 759 -8.77 21.93 -13.35
N LEU A 760 -9.43 20.83 -12.97
CA LEU A 760 -10.79 20.53 -13.42
C LEU A 760 -11.80 21.58 -12.93
N THR A 761 -11.65 22.06 -11.68
CA THR A 761 -12.48 23.14 -11.13
C THR A 761 -12.34 24.41 -11.98
N ALA A 762 -11.12 24.81 -12.35
CA ALA A 762 -10.91 25.99 -13.19
C ALA A 762 -11.55 25.85 -14.57
N ALA A 763 -11.41 24.68 -15.22
CA ALA A 763 -12.06 24.39 -16.50
C ALA A 763 -13.59 24.41 -16.40
N PHE A 764 -14.15 23.79 -15.36
CA PHE A 764 -15.59 23.79 -15.06
C PHE A 764 -16.14 25.20 -14.83
N GLN A 765 -15.50 26.00 -13.98
CA GLN A 765 -15.94 27.37 -13.67
C GLN A 765 -15.88 28.29 -14.90
N ARG A 766 -14.91 28.07 -15.82
CA ARG A 766 -14.86 28.80 -17.10
C ARG A 766 -16.04 28.41 -18.00
N LYS A 767 -16.37 27.12 -18.12
CA LYS A 767 -17.53 26.66 -18.90
C LYS A 767 -18.86 27.11 -18.28
N LYS A 768 -18.96 27.16 -16.94
CA LYS A 768 -20.09 27.68 -16.19
C LYS A 768 -20.40 29.14 -16.55
N LYS A 769 -19.39 30.03 -16.46
CA LYS A 769 -19.53 31.45 -16.86
C LYS A 769 -19.97 31.64 -18.32
N MET A 770 -19.45 30.82 -19.23
CA MET A 770 -19.84 30.84 -20.66
C MET A 770 -21.29 30.40 -20.90
N MET A 771 -21.84 29.54 -20.04
CA MET A 771 -23.24 29.12 -20.10
C MET A 771 -24.15 30.17 -19.44
N GLU A 772 -23.74 30.72 -18.28
CA GLU A 772 -24.47 31.80 -17.57
C GLU A 772 -24.64 33.05 -18.45
N GLY A 773 -23.65 33.38 -19.28
CA GLY A 773 -23.75 34.47 -20.26
C GLY A 773 -24.77 34.24 -21.39
N ARG A 774 -25.19 32.99 -21.65
CA ARG A 774 -26.13 32.62 -22.73
C ARG A 774 -27.57 32.39 -22.24
N THR A 775 -27.79 32.12 -20.95
CA THR A 775 -29.11 31.78 -20.39
C THR A 775 -29.55 32.71 -19.26
N HIS A 776 -30.74 33.30 -19.35
CA HIS A 776 -31.18 34.36 -18.42
C HIS A 776 -32.19 33.94 -17.33
N ARG A 777 -32.59 32.66 -17.19
CA ARG A 777 -33.75 32.29 -16.34
C ARG A 777 -33.65 31.04 -15.46
N GLU A 778 -32.56 30.28 -15.46
CA GLU A 778 -32.38 29.12 -14.57
C GLU A 778 -30.92 28.97 -14.11
N PRO A 779 -30.65 28.30 -12.97
CA PRO A 779 -29.29 27.87 -12.63
C PRO A 779 -28.76 26.91 -13.70
N VAL A 780 -27.64 27.26 -14.33
CA VAL A 780 -27.03 26.46 -15.41
C VAL A 780 -26.48 25.11 -14.94
N SER A 781 -26.30 24.94 -13.63
CA SER A 781 -25.71 23.76 -13.02
C SER A 781 -26.68 23.10 -12.03
N ARG A 782 -26.62 21.77 -11.97
CA ARG A 782 -27.51 20.91 -11.17
C ARG A 782 -26.68 19.84 -10.45
N ARG A 783 -26.97 19.62 -9.16
CA ARG A 783 -26.43 18.49 -8.39
C ARG A 783 -27.06 17.19 -8.91
N LEU A 784 -26.24 16.27 -9.43
CA LEU A 784 -26.67 14.99 -9.99
C LEU A 784 -25.70 13.87 -9.59
N PHE A 785 -26.12 12.62 -9.78
CA PHE A 785 -25.39 11.43 -9.36
C PHE A 785 -25.01 10.53 -10.55
N GLN A 786 -23.85 9.87 -10.45
CA GLN A 786 -23.44 8.80 -11.38
C GLN A 786 -22.79 7.65 -10.61
N GLN A 787 -23.25 6.42 -10.87
CA GLN A 787 -22.56 5.20 -10.42
C GLN A 787 -21.38 4.90 -11.34
N VAL A 788 -20.22 4.62 -10.75
CA VAL A 788 -18.94 4.39 -11.46
C VAL A 788 -18.31 3.10 -10.92
N PRO A 789 -17.87 2.15 -11.77
CA PRO A 789 -17.12 0.97 -11.31
C PRO A 789 -15.83 1.35 -10.58
N ARG A 790 -15.48 0.63 -9.49
CA ARG A 790 -14.34 0.96 -8.61
C ARG A 790 -13.04 1.28 -9.37
N GLN A 791 -12.71 0.46 -10.36
CA GLN A 791 -11.51 0.57 -11.19
C GLN A 791 -11.37 1.92 -11.93
N PHE A 792 -12.44 2.70 -12.06
CA PHE A 792 -12.45 4.01 -12.71
C PHE A 792 -12.61 5.20 -11.75
N CYS A 793 -12.88 4.97 -10.45
CA CYS A 793 -13.06 6.05 -9.47
C CYS A 793 -11.85 7.00 -9.39
N ASN A 794 -10.62 6.46 -9.39
CA ASN A 794 -9.41 7.29 -9.37
C ASN A 794 -9.24 8.12 -10.67
N ALA A 795 -9.64 7.55 -11.82
CA ALA A 795 -9.62 8.27 -13.09
C ALA A 795 -10.63 9.43 -13.10
N VAL A 796 -11.84 9.24 -12.57
CA VAL A 796 -12.83 10.32 -12.39
C VAL A 796 -12.29 11.44 -11.50
N CYS A 797 -11.64 11.11 -10.37
CA CYS A 797 -11.02 12.12 -9.50
C CYS A 797 -9.90 12.93 -10.19
N ARG A 798 -9.13 12.30 -11.08
CA ARG A 798 -7.99 12.91 -11.79
C ARG A 798 -8.40 13.77 -12.98
N VAL A 799 -9.29 13.28 -13.84
CA VAL A 799 -9.60 13.89 -15.15
C VAL A 799 -11.09 14.17 -15.38
N GLY A 800 -11.91 14.01 -14.36
CA GLY A 800 -13.36 14.18 -14.45
C GLY A 800 -14.05 13.02 -15.15
N PHE A 801 -15.36 13.17 -15.34
CA PHE A 801 -16.19 12.12 -15.90
C PHE A 801 -15.93 11.93 -17.39
N GLN A 802 -15.90 10.66 -17.81
CA GLN A 802 -15.85 10.24 -19.20
C GLN A 802 -16.91 9.17 -19.44
N ARG A 803 -17.42 9.10 -20.68
CA ARG A 803 -18.41 8.08 -21.08
C ARG A 803 -17.94 6.64 -20.80
N LEU A 804 -16.64 6.39 -20.81
CA LEU A 804 -16.06 5.08 -20.51
C LEU A 804 -16.29 4.59 -19.08
N TYR A 805 -16.40 5.54 -18.14
CA TYR A 805 -16.44 5.26 -16.71
C TYR A 805 -17.87 5.05 -16.19
N SER A 806 -18.90 5.31 -17.01
CA SER A 806 -20.28 5.05 -16.62
C SER A 806 -20.63 3.56 -16.74
N VAL A 807 -21.32 3.03 -15.73
CA VAL A 807 -22.00 1.71 -15.78
C VAL A 807 -22.93 1.66 -17.00
N PRO A 808 -23.02 0.54 -17.74
CA PRO A 808 -23.79 0.44 -18.98
C PRO A 808 -25.21 0.99 -18.83
N CYS A 809 -25.44 2.08 -19.55
CA CYS A 809 -26.76 2.54 -19.93
C CYS A 809 -26.84 2.33 -21.44
N ASP A 810 -27.84 1.55 -21.89
CA ASP A 810 -28.36 1.67 -23.25
C ASP A 810 -28.50 3.18 -23.56
N PRO A 811 -27.81 3.72 -24.58
CA PRO A 811 -27.68 5.15 -24.79
C PRO A 811 -28.96 5.78 -25.38
N LYS A 812 -30.13 5.42 -24.85
CA LYS A 812 -31.50 5.82 -25.26
C LYS A 812 -31.66 7.30 -25.55
N TYR A 813 -30.88 8.13 -24.86
CA TYR A 813 -30.99 9.59 -24.87
C TYR A 813 -29.74 10.26 -25.44
N GLY A 814 -28.87 9.52 -26.15
CA GLY A 814 -27.72 10.04 -26.89
C GLY A 814 -26.37 9.46 -26.44
N ALA A 815 -25.34 9.74 -27.23
CA ALA A 815 -24.00 9.14 -27.15
C ALA A 815 -23.06 9.81 -26.12
N GLY A 816 -23.60 10.39 -25.04
CA GLY A 816 -22.86 11.20 -24.06
C GLY A 816 -22.61 10.51 -22.70
N ILE A 817 -22.42 11.32 -21.66
CA ILE A 817 -22.14 10.94 -20.27
C ILE A 817 -23.42 11.12 -19.44
N TYR A 818 -23.87 10.04 -18.79
CA TYR A 818 -25.19 9.96 -18.15
C TYR A 818 -25.15 10.27 -16.65
N PHE A 819 -26.02 11.17 -16.20
CA PHE A 819 -26.24 11.51 -14.79
C PHE A 819 -27.72 11.36 -14.44
N THR A 820 -28.04 11.00 -13.19
CA THR A 820 -29.41 10.88 -12.69
C THR A 820 -29.63 11.76 -11.47
N ARG A 821 -30.83 12.33 -11.37
CA ARG A 821 -31.35 12.97 -10.15
C ARG A 821 -31.97 11.95 -9.19
N ASN A 822 -32.41 10.81 -9.72
CA ASN A 822 -33.14 9.79 -8.98
C ASN A 822 -32.18 8.70 -8.45
N LEU A 823 -31.99 8.66 -7.13
CA LEU A 823 -31.18 7.66 -6.42
C LEU A 823 -31.80 6.25 -6.46
N LYS A 824 -33.13 6.14 -6.53
CA LYS A 824 -33.82 4.84 -6.68
C LYS A 824 -33.40 4.14 -7.98
N ASN A 825 -33.24 4.90 -9.07
CA ASN A 825 -32.75 4.36 -10.34
C ASN A 825 -31.29 3.84 -10.25
N LEU A 826 -30.49 4.28 -9.28
CA LEU A 826 -29.17 3.71 -8.98
C LEU A 826 -29.29 2.44 -8.13
N ALA A 827 -30.11 2.46 -7.08
CA ALA A 827 -30.36 1.28 -6.25
C ALA A 827 -30.96 0.10 -7.05
N ASP A 828 -31.94 0.37 -7.92
CA ASP A 828 -32.56 -0.65 -8.78
C ASP A 828 -31.67 -1.08 -9.97
N LYS A 829 -30.59 -0.34 -10.26
CA LYS A 829 -29.49 -0.80 -11.13
C LYS A 829 -28.51 -1.69 -10.36
N ALA A 830 -28.12 -1.30 -9.15
CA ALA A 830 -27.23 -2.09 -8.30
C ALA A 830 -27.78 -3.51 -8.03
N LYS A 831 -29.09 -3.64 -7.79
CA LYS A 831 -29.81 -4.93 -7.69
C LYS A 831 -29.68 -5.86 -8.90
N LYS A 832 -29.28 -5.33 -10.07
CA LYS A 832 -29.12 -6.08 -11.33
C LYS A 832 -27.66 -6.32 -11.71
N THR A 833 -26.72 -5.72 -10.98
CA THR A 833 -25.30 -6.05 -11.08
C THR A 833 -25.07 -7.43 -10.46
N PRO A 834 -24.19 -8.29 -11.02
CA PRO A 834 -23.86 -9.57 -10.40
C PRO A 834 -23.33 -9.38 -8.97
N ALA A 835 -23.64 -10.33 -8.09
CA ALA A 835 -23.43 -10.27 -6.64
C ALA A 835 -21.95 -10.27 -6.16
N THR A 836 -21.00 -9.99 -7.05
CA THR A 836 -19.57 -9.85 -6.74
C THR A 836 -19.24 -8.49 -6.13
N ASP A 837 -19.91 -7.44 -6.58
CA ASP A 837 -19.61 -6.06 -6.20
C ASP A 837 -20.36 -5.73 -4.89
N LYS A 838 -19.78 -6.09 -3.74
CA LYS A 838 -20.37 -5.83 -2.42
C LYS A 838 -20.58 -4.34 -2.11
N LEU A 839 -19.90 -3.45 -2.85
CA LEU A 839 -19.86 -2.01 -2.61
C LEU A 839 -20.27 -1.23 -3.86
N ILE A 840 -21.09 -0.20 -3.66
CA ILE A 840 -21.65 0.65 -4.69
C ILE A 840 -20.99 2.03 -4.55
N TYR A 841 -20.34 2.47 -5.63
CA TYR A 841 -19.61 3.75 -5.67
C TYR A 841 -20.42 4.77 -6.48
N VAL A 842 -20.94 5.79 -5.81
CA VAL A 842 -21.76 6.85 -6.41
C VAL A 842 -21.06 8.18 -6.26
N PHE A 843 -20.71 8.81 -7.38
CA PHE A 843 -20.26 10.20 -7.37
C PHE A 843 -21.45 11.14 -7.34
N GLU A 844 -21.39 12.14 -6.47
CA GLU A 844 -22.17 13.36 -6.53
C GLU A 844 -21.37 14.44 -7.27
N ALA A 845 -21.99 15.09 -8.24
CA ALA A 845 -21.35 16.09 -9.09
C ALA A 845 -22.23 17.33 -9.28
N ASP A 846 -21.59 18.49 -9.42
CA ASP A 846 -22.22 19.68 -10.01
C ASP A 846 -22.10 19.57 -11.53
N VAL A 847 -23.23 19.57 -12.24
CA VAL A 847 -23.31 19.29 -13.68
C VAL A 847 -23.94 20.45 -14.43
N LEU A 848 -23.18 21.05 -15.35
CA LEU A 848 -23.60 22.10 -16.27
C LEU A 848 -24.55 21.52 -17.33
N THR A 849 -25.83 21.61 -17.02
CA THR A 849 -26.94 21.09 -17.83
C THR A 849 -27.53 22.17 -18.74
N GLY A 850 -27.46 23.44 -18.34
CA GLY A 850 -27.87 24.59 -19.16
C GLY A 850 -29.26 24.44 -19.77
N SER A 851 -29.36 24.77 -21.05
CA SER A 851 -30.50 24.44 -21.91
C SER A 851 -30.48 22.96 -22.30
N PHE A 852 -31.63 22.30 -22.36
CA PHE A 852 -31.71 20.87 -22.68
C PHE A 852 -32.83 20.54 -23.65
N CYS A 853 -32.64 19.45 -24.41
CA CYS A 853 -33.61 18.92 -25.37
C CYS A 853 -33.90 17.43 -25.11
N GLN A 854 -35.00 16.91 -25.66
CA GLN A 854 -35.35 15.49 -25.54
C GLN A 854 -34.30 14.63 -26.24
N GLY A 855 -33.67 13.71 -25.50
CA GLY A 855 -32.65 12.83 -26.04
C GLY A 855 -33.20 11.68 -26.88
N HIS A 856 -32.40 11.19 -27.82
CA HIS A 856 -32.71 10.03 -28.66
C HIS A 856 -31.43 9.23 -28.98
N GLN A 857 -31.56 7.92 -29.23
CA GLN A 857 -30.45 6.97 -29.20
C GLN A 857 -29.35 7.23 -30.25
N LEU A 858 -29.74 7.81 -31.39
CA LEU A 858 -28.84 8.15 -32.50
C LEU A 858 -28.09 9.48 -32.30
N ASN A 859 -28.41 10.26 -31.26
CA ASN A 859 -27.90 11.62 -31.11
C ASN A 859 -26.47 11.62 -30.58
N ILE A 860 -25.54 12.12 -31.40
CA ILE A 860 -24.11 12.23 -31.10
C ILE A 860 -23.72 13.56 -30.42
N VAL A 861 -24.52 14.61 -30.61
CA VAL A 861 -24.41 15.94 -30.00
C VAL A 861 -25.83 16.49 -29.76
N PRO A 862 -26.03 17.46 -28.83
CA PRO A 862 -27.34 18.12 -28.62
C PRO A 862 -27.91 18.73 -29.90
N LEU A 863 -29.24 18.76 -30.01
CA LEU A 863 -29.90 19.36 -31.17
C LEU A 863 -29.68 20.88 -31.21
N PRO A 864 -29.53 21.49 -32.41
CA PRO A 864 -29.53 22.94 -32.59
C PRO A 864 -30.77 23.61 -31.98
N LEU A 865 -30.65 24.85 -31.49
CA LEU A 865 -31.80 25.62 -30.98
C LEU A 865 -32.83 25.93 -32.09
N SER A 866 -32.39 26.01 -33.34
CA SER A 866 -33.23 26.06 -34.54
C SER A 866 -32.46 25.55 -35.77
N PRO A 867 -33.12 25.16 -36.88
CA PRO A 867 -32.43 24.67 -38.07
C PRO A 867 -31.45 25.70 -38.63
N GLY A 868 -30.15 25.37 -38.60
CA GLY A 868 -29.07 26.25 -39.05
C GLY A 868 -28.49 27.20 -37.98
N ALA A 869 -28.95 27.14 -36.73
CA ALA A 869 -28.31 27.85 -35.62
C ALA A 869 -26.92 27.26 -35.30
N ILE A 870 -25.97 28.12 -34.93
CA ILE A 870 -24.63 27.73 -34.46
C ILE A 870 -24.69 27.23 -33.01
N ASP A 871 -25.55 27.83 -32.18
CA ASP A 871 -25.81 27.38 -30.82
C ASP A 871 -26.80 26.20 -30.79
N GLY A 872 -26.35 25.10 -30.20
CA GLY A 872 -27.19 23.97 -29.79
C GLY A 872 -27.53 24.01 -28.29
N HIS A 873 -28.40 23.10 -27.87
CA HIS A 873 -28.67 22.89 -26.45
C HIS A 873 -27.39 22.41 -25.73
N ASP A 874 -27.30 22.61 -24.41
CA ASP A 874 -26.10 22.24 -23.64
C ASP A 874 -26.11 20.78 -23.13
N SER A 875 -27.29 20.16 -23.03
CA SER A 875 -27.48 18.75 -22.66
C SER A 875 -28.75 18.11 -23.27
N MET A 876 -28.94 16.81 -23.06
CA MET A 876 -30.19 16.10 -23.37
C MET A 876 -30.82 15.50 -22.10
N VAL A 877 -32.14 15.26 -22.15
CA VAL A 877 -32.91 14.66 -21.06
C VAL A 877 -33.79 13.49 -21.49
N ASP A 878 -34.19 12.66 -20.53
CA ASP A 878 -35.18 11.60 -20.71
C ASP A 878 -36.64 12.10 -20.78
N ASN A 879 -36.95 13.24 -20.14
CA ASN A 879 -38.26 13.86 -20.20
C ASN A 879 -38.17 15.40 -20.08
N MET A 880 -38.75 16.12 -21.03
CA MET A 880 -38.72 17.60 -21.06
C MET A 880 -39.46 18.30 -19.91
N TYR A 881 -40.45 17.65 -19.27
CA TYR A 881 -41.27 18.25 -18.20
C TYR A 881 -40.79 17.90 -16.80
N SER A 882 -40.26 16.69 -16.61
CA SER A 882 -39.71 16.20 -15.34
C SER A 882 -38.48 15.34 -15.60
N PRO A 883 -37.33 15.94 -15.94
CA PRO A 883 -36.11 15.21 -16.26
C PRO A 883 -35.53 14.51 -15.03
N GLU A 884 -35.41 13.18 -15.10
CA GLU A 884 -34.67 12.39 -14.11
C GLU A 884 -33.23 12.12 -14.57
N THR A 885 -33.04 11.92 -15.87
CA THR A 885 -31.75 11.59 -16.50
C THR A 885 -31.27 12.74 -17.37
N PHE A 886 -30.01 13.13 -17.21
CA PHE A 886 -29.34 14.14 -18.03
C PHE A 886 -28.13 13.53 -18.74
N VAL A 887 -27.91 13.93 -19.98
CA VAL A 887 -26.78 13.49 -20.83
C VAL A 887 -25.98 14.71 -21.27
N ILE A 888 -24.72 14.79 -20.83
CA ILE A 888 -23.76 15.82 -21.24
C ILE A 888 -22.76 15.24 -22.25
N PHE A 889 -22.14 16.09 -23.07
CA PHE A 889 -21.28 15.62 -24.17
C PHE A 889 -19.79 15.88 -23.92
N SER A 890 -19.42 16.85 -23.07
CA SER A 890 -18.03 17.08 -22.68
C SER A 890 -17.81 16.91 -21.17
N GLY A 891 -16.74 16.20 -20.77
CA GLY A 891 -16.41 15.95 -19.36
C GLY A 891 -16.20 17.22 -18.50
N THR A 892 -15.84 18.35 -19.09
CA THR A 892 -15.71 19.65 -18.37
C THR A 892 -17.05 20.26 -17.94
N GLN A 893 -18.19 19.66 -18.34
CA GLN A 893 -19.50 20.03 -17.81
C GLN A 893 -19.81 19.38 -16.45
N ALA A 894 -19.01 18.47 -15.92
CA ALA A 894 -19.30 17.83 -14.63
C ALA A 894 -18.08 17.87 -13.70
N MET A 895 -18.26 18.47 -12.52
CA MET A 895 -17.26 18.51 -11.45
C MET A 895 -17.65 17.52 -10.36
N PRO A 896 -16.88 16.43 -10.13
CA PRO A 896 -17.12 15.55 -8.99
C PRO A 896 -16.85 16.29 -7.67
N GLN A 897 -17.79 16.22 -6.73
CA GLN A 897 -17.69 16.90 -5.43
C GLN A 897 -17.50 15.90 -4.28
N TYR A 898 -18.32 14.84 -4.27
CA TYR A 898 -18.26 13.79 -3.25
C TYR A 898 -18.33 12.40 -3.88
N LEU A 899 -17.64 11.45 -3.26
CA LEU A 899 -17.77 10.02 -3.52
C LEU A 899 -18.49 9.38 -2.32
N TRP A 900 -19.70 8.88 -2.58
CA TRP A 900 -20.51 8.12 -1.65
C TRP A 900 -20.24 6.62 -1.87
N ILE A 901 -19.87 5.93 -0.80
CA ILE A 901 -19.60 4.48 -0.80
C ILE A 901 -20.71 3.82 0.01
N CYS A 902 -21.48 2.94 -0.64
CA CYS A 902 -22.69 2.36 -0.10
C CYS A 902 -22.70 0.83 -0.17
N THR A 903 -23.43 0.18 0.72
CA THR A 903 -23.94 -1.20 0.52
C THR A 903 -25.40 -1.16 0.09
N GLN A 904 -25.87 -2.26 -0.50
CA GLN A 904 -27.29 -2.47 -0.71
C GLN A 904 -27.96 -2.95 0.58
N ASP A 905 -29.15 -2.44 0.89
CA ASP A 905 -29.95 -2.96 1.98
C ASP A 905 -30.53 -4.36 1.64
N HIS A 906 -30.49 -5.27 2.62
CA HIS A 906 -30.94 -6.65 2.53
C HIS A 906 -32.10 -6.91 3.50
N GLU A 907 -33.21 -6.17 3.33
CA GLU A 907 -34.46 -6.53 3.99
C GLU A 907 -35.05 -7.82 3.41
N GLN A 908 -35.05 -8.85 4.25
CA GLN A 908 -35.88 -10.07 4.28
C GLN A 908 -36.71 -10.36 3.01
N SER A 909 -36.23 -11.29 2.20
CA SER A 909 -37.11 -12.11 1.36
C SER A 909 -38.05 -12.92 2.27
N GLN A 910 -39.35 -12.64 2.19
CA GLN A 910 -40.38 -13.44 2.86
C GLN A 910 -40.40 -14.86 2.27
N ASP A 911 -39.97 -15.84 3.05
CA ASP A 911 -40.31 -17.25 2.81
C ASP A 911 -41.19 -17.79 3.94
N TYR A 912 -42.21 -18.54 3.55
CA TYR A 912 -43.29 -19.00 4.43
C TYR A 912 -42.92 -20.26 5.22
N SER A 913 -43.57 -20.41 6.38
CA SER A 913 -43.81 -21.69 7.08
C SER A 913 -42.60 -22.43 7.69
N SER A 914 -42.45 -22.32 9.02
CA SER A 914 -43.00 -23.34 9.94
C SER A 914 -42.64 -23.03 11.40
N GLY A 915 -43.65 -23.00 12.29
CA GLY A 915 -43.43 -22.87 13.74
C GLY A 915 -43.52 -24.23 14.45
N PRO A 916 -42.85 -24.36 15.61
CA PRO A 916 -43.59 -24.91 16.75
C PRO A 916 -43.29 -24.24 18.10
N VAL A 917 -44.38 -23.84 18.77
CA VAL A 917 -44.69 -24.03 20.20
C VAL A 917 -43.56 -23.93 21.24
N MET A 918 -43.66 -22.94 22.14
CA MET A 918 -43.19 -23.09 23.53
C MET A 918 -44.30 -22.74 24.53
N PHE A 919 -44.35 -23.52 25.61
CA PHE A 919 -45.26 -23.31 26.75
C PHE A 919 -44.81 -22.12 27.60
N SER A 920 -45.77 -21.31 28.07
CA SER A 920 -45.52 -20.23 29.03
C SER A 920 -45.89 -20.66 30.46
N SER A 921 -45.06 -20.27 31.43
CA SER A 921 -45.31 -20.49 32.86
C SER A 921 -45.90 -19.25 33.52
N GLN A 922 -47.16 -19.37 33.92
CA GLN A 922 -47.79 -18.74 35.10
C GLN A 922 -47.76 -17.20 35.26
N GLN A 923 -48.92 -16.63 34.91
CA GLN A 923 -49.67 -15.53 35.56
C GLN A 923 -49.58 -15.45 37.11
N PRO A 924 -50.01 -14.37 37.82
CA PRO A 924 -51.28 -13.65 37.55
C PRO A 924 -51.46 -12.13 37.85
N TRP A 925 -52.38 -11.57 37.04
CA TRP A 925 -53.40 -10.53 37.33
C TRP A 925 -52.98 -9.06 37.58
N GLY A 926 -53.68 -8.07 37.02
CA GLY A 926 -54.78 -8.18 36.04
C GLY A 926 -55.62 -6.92 35.80
N LYS A 927 -56.81 -7.16 35.22
CA LYS A 927 -57.99 -6.28 35.07
C LYS A 927 -58.02 -5.19 33.98
N PHE A 928 -58.90 -5.45 32.98
CA PHE A 928 -59.86 -4.57 32.27
C PHE A 928 -59.39 -3.19 31.73
N SER A 929 -59.85 -2.63 30.60
CA SER A 929 -60.61 -3.04 29.39
C SER A 929 -60.65 -1.79 28.44
N ARG A 930 -61.31 -1.66 27.28
CA ARG A 930 -62.33 -2.42 26.53
C ARG A 930 -62.37 -1.88 25.07
N SER A 931 -62.97 -2.62 24.11
CA SER A 931 -63.48 -2.15 22.78
C SER A 931 -62.45 -1.54 21.80
N SER A 932 -62.23 -2.06 20.58
CA SER A 932 -63.14 -2.18 19.42
C SER A 932 -63.68 -0.82 18.93
N SER A 933 -63.72 -0.48 17.65
CA SER A 933 -63.94 -1.29 16.44
C SER A 933 -63.40 -0.55 15.18
N VAL A 934 -63.03 -1.23 14.08
CA VAL A 934 -63.75 -1.26 12.76
C VAL A 934 -63.90 0.13 12.11
N ASP A 935 -63.49 0.39 10.86
CA ASP A 935 -63.09 -0.48 9.73
C ASP A 935 -61.59 -0.41 9.36
#